data_AF-A0AAD5K286-F1
#
_entry.id   AF-A0AAD5K286-F1
#
_cell.length_a   1.000
_cell.length_b   1.000
_cell.length_c   1.000
_cell.angle_alpha   90.00
_cell.angle_beta   90.00
_cell.angle_gamma   90.00
#
_symmetry.space_group_name_H-M   'P 1'
#
loop_
_entity.id
_entity.type
_entity.pdbx_description
1 polymer ?
#
loop_
_entity_poly.entity_id
_entity_poly.type
_entity_poly.pdbx_seq_one_letter_code
_entity_poly.pdbx_strand_id
1 'polypeptide(L)'
;MSDNKTDDPTFTVGEEHPLTSSSQEEVQEHETTATTTMEKTVDPDQEVEKKVDNNSEKKELFKLADRDDDDKRSISSKSSSSDSDDEKSEIKPAANHPLQSSQLDVNSYSNDQQWSQQESSLLDDQGQPNLIGSNTQSLSTTPTQEREIQLDSDTSHTKGFYNAGDSGEILDLKIDGQLPEWLTGEHYTIGPGTYDVRYMRKIEVDGYLQSATATFSFGHWFDALPLVNRFDLNGKRNTITYRNRLTSRRLIEKIRDHHGYAARHPAGLFKTDSNQTIFTKFLKSAPKTTKPDGEPCGARILAGIPGIDGRLFAQNHANHIQELDPFDLKPTRVLCWDEVNPAFKGYSSCPNGQYDPQTGEYINFTMEIGYQSTAYNFFSLSEREPKGKIITSVTAPTGYVHSFSLTPKYIVLVVFPLLANSAAVRYAWNESVLDSFSFYPNEPTLFYVISRDKGQHLVTYRSDACFGFNHVNAYEDGRDNINVDIVCYRDDTIAHQLTMQSLRNPAEMKPSRLAPSEVRRYVLSSIDEETISFMANNSMFPTTTSVTSRISSIWGYVRGSTPQINDVESSPAPAAAGWYSTLPVASYGKIVQPSIELPQVNPLYKMHNYKYLYGLGFSAASSIGDGTVWDAIVKADVETKSVVASWHEENCYPSEAVFIPRPVQDANDELREDDGVLVSIVMDSARATSFLLVLDASSLEVVAKAELGMLVPISFARGSYKLRS
;
A
#
# COMPACT_ATOMS: atom_id res chain seq x y z
N MET A 1 21.70 -67.20 26.07
CA MET A 1 21.20 -68.43 26.72
C MET A 1 20.08 -68.93 25.81
N SER A 2 20.13 -70.20 25.39
CA SER A 2 19.21 -70.80 24.39
C SER A 2 19.05 -70.04 23.06
N ASP A 3 20.05 -70.15 22.19
CA ASP A 3 19.90 -70.03 20.73
C ASP A 3 19.39 -71.34 20.12
N ASN A 4 18.85 -71.27 18.88
CA ASN A 4 18.55 -72.33 17.86
C ASN A 4 17.22 -71.98 17.12
N LYS A 5 17.03 -72.21 15.82
CA LYS A 5 17.89 -72.80 14.76
C LYS A 5 17.30 -72.52 13.36
N THR A 6 18.14 -72.39 12.33
CA THR A 6 18.25 -73.26 11.12
C THR A 6 19.18 -72.60 10.09
N ASP A 7 19.89 -73.43 9.31
CA ASP A 7 21.10 -73.05 8.58
C ASP A 7 20.99 -73.20 7.04
N ASP A 8 22.04 -72.73 6.35
CA ASP A 8 22.64 -73.33 5.12
C ASP A 8 22.11 -72.93 3.69
N PRO A 9 22.87 -73.17 2.57
CA PRO A 9 23.79 -72.11 2.09
C PRO A 9 23.95 -71.94 0.53
N THR A 10 24.77 -70.93 0.16
CA THR A 10 25.70 -70.82 -1.02
C THR A 10 25.36 -71.43 -2.40
N PHE A 11 25.49 -70.64 -3.48
CA PHE A 11 26.74 -70.56 -4.28
C PHE A 11 26.78 -69.37 -5.27
N THR A 12 27.97 -69.03 -5.78
CA THR A 12 28.27 -67.93 -6.74
C THR A 12 29.07 -68.43 -7.96
N VAL A 13 29.17 -67.58 -9.01
CA VAL A 13 30.15 -67.49 -10.14
C VAL A 13 29.40 -66.90 -11.36
N GLY A 14 29.92 -65.98 -12.17
CA GLY A 14 31.16 -65.16 -12.16
C GLY A 14 30.89 -63.87 -12.98
N GLU A 15 31.58 -62.75 -12.71
CA GLU A 15 32.79 -62.27 -13.44
C GLU A 15 32.46 -61.67 -14.83
N GLU A 16 33.10 -60.59 -15.31
CA GLU A 16 34.46 -60.08 -15.02
C GLU A 16 34.56 -58.53 -14.97
N HIS A 17 35.78 -57.98 -14.85
CA HIS A 17 36.15 -56.60 -14.42
C HIS A 17 37.08 -55.92 -15.49
N PRO A 18 37.93 -54.90 -15.20
CA PRO A 18 37.71 -53.55 -14.65
C PRO A 18 38.29 -52.40 -15.55
N LEU A 19 38.73 -51.28 -14.95
CA LEU A 19 39.30 -50.06 -15.56
C LEU A 19 40.84 -50.06 -15.72
N THR A 20 41.34 -49.14 -16.57
CA THR A 20 42.75 -48.65 -16.70
C THR A 20 43.77 -49.65 -17.31
N SER A 21 44.93 -49.29 -17.90
CA SER A 21 45.63 -48.00 -18.13
C SER A 21 46.61 -48.09 -19.31
N SER A 22 46.92 -46.98 -19.99
CA SER A 22 48.23 -46.77 -20.68
C SER A 22 48.50 -45.28 -20.95
N SER A 23 49.78 -44.90 -21.12
CA SER A 23 50.26 -43.51 -21.07
C SER A 23 51.01 -43.05 -22.33
N GLN A 24 50.93 -41.73 -22.60
CA GLN A 24 51.93 -40.84 -23.22
C GLN A 24 52.73 -41.30 -24.46
N GLU A 25 52.62 -40.52 -25.55
CA GLU A 25 53.80 -40.03 -26.31
C GLU A 25 53.47 -38.72 -27.05
N GLU A 26 54.47 -38.07 -27.67
CA GLU A 26 54.42 -36.67 -28.16
C GLU A 26 53.98 -36.53 -29.65
N VAL A 27 53.65 -35.30 -30.09
CA VAL A 27 54.17 -34.60 -31.31
C VAL A 27 53.33 -33.34 -31.65
N GLN A 28 53.93 -32.41 -32.42
CA GLN A 28 53.59 -31.00 -32.63
C GLN A 28 52.33 -30.68 -33.47
N GLU A 29 51.89 -29.41 -33.36
CA GLU A 29 50.99 -28.71 -34.28
C GLU A 29 51.71 -28.22 -35.56
N HIS A 30 51.01 -28.25 -36.71
CA HIS A 30 51.02 -27.26 -37.80
C HIS A 30 49.78 -27.56 -38.67
N GLU A 31 48.85 -26.63 -38.85
CA GLU A 31 48.82 -25.57 -39.88
C GLU A 31 48.55 -26.02 -41.33
N THR A 32 47.33 -25.69 -41.77
CA THR A 32 46.97 -24.86 -42.94
C THR A 32 47.63 -25.07 -44.32
N THR A 33 46.85 -24.81 -45.37
CA THR A 33 47.39 -24.35 -46.65
C THR A 33 46.37 -23.47 -47.39
N ALA A 34 46.82 -22.31 -47.89
CA ALA A 34 46.02 -21.44 -48.76
C ALA A 34 46.93 -20.59 -49.67
N THR A 35 46.74 -20.70 -50.99
CA THR A 35 47.36 -19.89 -52.06
C THR A 35 46.63 -20.21 -53.38
N THR A 36 46.53 -19.37 -54.41
CA THR A 36 47.07 -18.02 -54.72
C THR A 36 45.94 -17.25 -55.47
N THR A 37 45.98 -16.02 -56.02
CA THR A 37 46.97 -15.03 -56.51
C THR A 37 46.20 -13.69 -56.67
N MET A 38 46.73 -12.46 -56.85
CA MET A 38 48.07 -11.89 -57.08
C MET A 38 48.23 -10.60 -56.22
N GLU A 39 49.38 -9.93 -56.33
CA GLU A 39 49.58 -8.50 -56.00
C GLU A 39 48.86 -7.57 -57.05
N LYS A 40 48.90 -6.22 -57.10
CA LYS A 40 49.88 -5.24 -56.58
C LYS A 40 49.37 -3.78 -56.63
N THR A 41 49.74 -2.96 -55.62
CA THR A 41 50.08 -1.50 -55.66
C THR A 41 49.14 -0.37 -56.14
N VAL A 42 49.20 0.72 -55.34
CA VAL A 42 49.27 2.17 -55.72
C VAL A 42 47.99 3.04 -55.70
N ASP A 43 48.24 4.33 -55.42
CA ASP A 43 47.45 5.50 -54.98
C ASP A 43 48.07 6.74 -55.70
N PRO A 44 47.47 7.95 -55.86
CA PRO A 44 46.15 8.49 -55.48
C PRO A 44 45.38 9.19 -56.66
N ASP A 45 44.42 10.04 -56.29
CA ASP A 45 44.07 11.36 -56.89
C ASP A 45 43.03 11.55 -58.04
N GLN A 46 42.28 12.64 -57.84
CA GLN A 46 41.61 13.60 -58.76
C GLN A 46 40.32 13.34 -59.58
N GLU A 47 39.43 14.35 -59.46
CA GLU A 47 38.46 14.97 -60.40
C GLU A 47 37.24 14.17 -60.92
N VAL A 48 35.97 14.56 -60.66
CA VAL A 48 35.19 15.79 -61.02
C VAL A 48 34.67 15.70 -62.49
N GLU A 49 33.36 15.77 -62.81
CA GLU A 49 32.50 16.97 -62.65
C GLU A 49 30.95 16.73 -62.76
N LYS A 50 30.18 17.52 -61.98
CA LYS A 50 28.87 18.18 -62.28
C LYS A 50 27.54 17.45 -62.67
N LYS A 51 26.52 17.82 -61.87
CA LYS A 51 25.11 18.27 -62.17
C LYS A 51 23.94 17.35 -61.78
N VAL A 52 22.77 17.86 -61.34
CA VAL A 52 22.41 19.09 -60.56
C VAL A 52 20.93 18.97 -60.15
N ASP A 53 20.60 19.32 -58.89
CA ASP A 53 19.27 19.68 -58.34
C ASP A 53 18.06 18.70 -58.56
N ASN A 54 16.95 18.74 -57.81
CA ASN A 54 16.44 19.86 -57.02
C ASN A 54 15.55 19.47 -55.82
N ASN A 55 15.61 20.35 -54.82
CA ASN A 55 14.59 20.75 -53.84
C ASN A 55 14.20 19.83 -52.66
N SER A 56 13.86 20.52 -51.57
CA SER A 56 13.49 20.03 -50.25
C SER A 56 12.18 20.68 -49.80
N GLU A 57 11.40 20.04 -48.93
CA GLU A 57 10.20 20.69 -48.37
C GLU A 57 9.98 20.34 -46.87
N LYS A 58 9.26 21.23 -46.18
CA LYS A 58 8.70 21.07 -44.82
C LYS A 58 9.69 21.04 -43.64
N LYS A 59 10.43 22.15 -43.50
CA LYS A 59 10.54 22.88 -42.21
C LYS A 59 9.89 24.25 -42.37
N GLU A 60 9.80 25.01 -41.26
CA GLU A 60 9.19 26.35 -41.13
C GLU A 60 7.64 26.38 -41.17
N LEU A 61 7.02 26.71 -40.03
CA LEU A 61 5.86 27.63 -39.95
C LEU A 61 5.63 28.07 -38.49
N PHE A 62 5.17 29.32 -38.34
CA PHE A 62 4.81 30.03 -37.10
C PHE A 62 5.92 30.56 -36.17
N LYS A 63 6.38 31.78 -36.49
CA LYS A 63 6.62 32.86 -35.53
C LYS A 63 6.15 34.21 -36.11
N LEU A 64 5.72 35.11 -35.22
CA LEU A 64 5.59 36.57 -35.38
C LEU A 64 4.60 37.14 -36.43
N ALA A 65 3.54 37.75 -35.92
CA ALA A 65 2.99 39.03 -36.38
C ALA A 65 2.26 39.70 -35.19
N ASP A 66 2.24 41.03 -35.11
CA ASP A 66 1.64 41.81 -34.00
C ASP A 66 1.07 43.13 -34.59
N ARG A 67 -0.15 43.53 -34.19
CA ARG A 67 -0.86 44.82 -34.48
C ARG A 67 -1.23 45.09 -35.96
N ASP A 68 -2.10 46.05 -36.35
CA ASP A 68 -2.65 47.30 -35.76
C ASP A 68 -4.20 47.46 -35.97
N ASP A 69 -4.75 48.68 -35.71
CA ASP A 69 -6.17 49.14 -35.75
C ASP A 69 -6.82 49.19 -37.18
N ASP A 70 -8.06 49.65 -37.48
CA ASP A 70 -9.06 50.55 -36.82
C ASP A 70 -10.48 50.36 -37.47
N ASP A 71 -11.43 51.27 -37.16
CA ASP A 71 -12.63 51.72 -37.92
C ASP A 71 -14.08 51.27 -37.53
N LYS A 72 -14.54 51.80 -36.38
CA LYS A 72 -15.59 52.86 -36.22
C LYS A 72 -17.05 52.71 -36.80
N ARG A 73 -17.98 53.30 -36.00
CA ARG A 73 -19.33 53.91 -36.28
C ARG A 73 -20.59 53.02 -36.38
N SER A 74 -21.82 53.46 -36.03
CA SER A 74 -22.33 54.44 -35.01
C SER A 74 -23.88 54.65 -35.12
N ILE A 75 -24.58 55.00 -34.01
CA ILE A 75 -25.87 55.76 -33.95
C ILE A 75 -27.15 54.95 -34.39
N SER A 76 -28.40 55.09 -33.89
CA SER A 76 -29.11 56.06 -33.00
C SER A 76 -30.27 55.45 -32.15
N SER A 77 -30.46 55.99 -30.93
CA SER A 77 -31.70 56.42 -30.18
C SER A 77 -33.14 56.06 -30.67
N LYS A 78 -34.22 55.99 -29.86
CA LYS A 78 -34.65 56.66 -28.58
C LYS A 78 -35.52 55.67 -27.73
N SER A 79 -36.19 55.94 -26.59
CA SER A 79 -36.63 57.17 -25.86
C SER A 79 -37.07 56.89 -24.39
N SER A 80 -36.92 57.88 -23.49
CA SER A 80 -37.78 58.25 -22.31
C SER A 80 -38.41 57.18 -21.37
N SER A 81 -38.47 57.34 -20.04
CA SER A 81 -38.12 58.47 -19.14
C SER A 81 -38.14 58.06 -17.65
N SER A 82 -37.49 58.87 -16.79
CA SER A 82 -37.79 59.18 -15.36
C SER A 82 -37.85 58.07 -14.30
N ASP A 83 -37.32 58.21 -13.08
CA ASP A 83 -36.44 59.23 -12.44
C ASP A 83 -35.89 58.66 -11.11
N SER A 84 -35.04 59.41 -10.39
CA SER A 84 -34.45 59.15 -9.04
C SER A 84 -33.34 58.09 -8.92
N ASP A 85 -32.09 58.51 -9.17
CA ASP A 85 -31.09 58.94 -8.15
C ASP A 85 -30.87 58.03 -6.90
N ASP A 86 -29.64 57.75 -6.43
CA ASP A 86 -28.31 58.24 -6.89
C ASP A 86 -27.09 57.35 -6.49
N GLU A 87 -25.94 57.73 -7.06
CA GLU A 87 -24.53 57.40 -6.74
C GLU A 87 -23.98 55.95 -6.94
N LYS A 88 -22.64 55.88 -7.09
CA LYS A 88 -21.90 54.79 -7.75
C LYS A 88 -20.61 54.40 -7.03
N SER A 89 -20.20 53.14 -7.20
CA SER A 89 -18.80 52.72 -7.50
C SER A 89 -18.82 51.21 -7.83
N GLU A 90 -18.74 50.82 -9.10
CA GLU A 90 -17.51 50.55 -9.88
C GLU A 90 -16.57 49.49 -9.27
N ILE A 91 -16.36 48.41 -10.03
CA ILE A 91 -15.58 47.21 -9.68
C ILE A 91 -14.28 47.17 -10.49
N LYS A 92 -13.12 47.12 -9.82
CA LYS A 92 -11.82 46.59 -10.30
C LYS A 92 -10.72 46.83 -9.25
N PRO A 93 -9.60 46.07 -9.28
CA PRO A 93 -9.47 44.62 -9.41
C PRO A 93 -8.85 44.01 -8.14
N ALA A 94 -8.80 42.67 -8.02
CA ALA A 94 -8.19 42.02 -6.86
C ALA A 94 -6.65 42.10 -6.87
N ALA A 95 -6.07 42.52 -5.74
CA ALA A 95 -4.64 42.45 -5.44
C ALA A 95 -4.39 42.37 -3.93
N ASN A 96 -3.19 41.89 -3.57
CA ASN A 96 -2.59 41.83 -2.23
C ASN A 96 -3.14 40.82 -1.20
N HIS A 97 -2.26 39.87 -0.89
CA HIS A 97 -2.04 39.28 0.43
C HIS A 97 -2.30 40.25 1.59
N PRO A 98 -2.84 39.74 2.70
CA PRO A 98 -2.44 40.18 4.03
C PRO A 98 -1.88 38.99 4.86
N LEU A 99 -0.60 39.06 5.19
CA LEU A 99 -0.15 38.58 6.51
C LEU A 99 -0.58 39.64 7.52
N GLN A 100 -1.25 39.27 8.60
CA GLN A 100 -1.32 40.16 9.77
C GLN A 100 -1.34 39.38 11.07
N SER A 101 -0.63 39.92 12.06
CA SER A 101 -0.41 39.33 13.36
C SER A 101 -1.64 39.46 14.27
N SER A 102 -1.89 38.41 15.04
CA SER A 102 -2.51 38.51 16.37
C SER A 102 -1.48 38.07 17.42
N GLN A 103 -1.69 38.46 18.67
CA GLN A 103 -0.61 38.53 19.67
C GLN A 103 -0.38 37.20 20.42
N LEU A 104 0.82 37.08 20.98
CA LEU A 104 1.23 35.97 21.84
C LEU A 104 0.47 36.03 23.17
N ASP A 105 -0.26 34.96 23.49
CA ASP A 105 -0.53 34.58 24.88
C ASP A 105 0.47 33.49 25.29
N VAL A 106 1.24 33.75 26.36
CA VAL A 106 2.36 32.90 26.78
C VAL A 106 1.91 31.93 27.86
N ASN A 107 1.69 30.67 27.50
CA ASN A 107 1.65 29.52 28.41
C ASN A 107 1.88 28.19 27.67
N SER A 108 3.05 28.06 27.04
CA SER A 108 3.52 26.78 26.48
C SER A 108 4.06 25.88 27.58
N TYR A 109 3.39 24.76 27.86
CA TYR A 109 3.89 23.74 28.78
C TYR A 109 5.20 23.12 28.27
N SER A 110 6.23 23.10 29.11
CA SER A 110 7.53 22.50 28.81
C SER A 110 7.59 21.05 29.27
N ASN A 111 7.87 20.11 28.36
CA ASN A 111 8.28 18.76 28.72
C ASN A 111 9.13 18.08 27.62
N ASP A 112 10.21 18.76 27.20
CA ASP A 112 11.25 18.16 26.34
C ASP A 112 12.18 17.26 27.19
N GLN A 113 12.09 15.94 27.04
CA GLN A 113 13.17 15.04 27.48
C GLN A 113 14.22 14.89 26.37
N GLN A 114 15.43 15.40 26.62
CA GLN A 114 16.54 15.35 25.69
C GLN A 114 17.11 13.92 25.54
N TRP A 115 17.20 13.45 24.30
CA TRP A 115 18.11 12.36 23.91
C TRP A 115 19.26 12.96 23.10
N SER A 116 20.28 13.47 23.79
CA SER A 116 21.48 14.05 23.17
C SER A 116 22.59 13.02 22.99
N GLN A 117 23.17 12.94 21.79
CA GLN A 117 24.39 12.18 21.54
C GLN A 117 25.59 12.92 22.17
N GLN A 118 26.39 12.24 22.98
CA GLN A 118 27.63 12.80 23.54
C GLN A 118 28.81 12.56 22.60
N GLU A 119 29.30 13.61 21.94
CA GLU A 119 30.68 13.66 21.49
C GLU A 119 31.57 14.04 22.69
N SER A 120 32.58 13.22 22.99
CA SER A 120 33.42 13.41 24.18
C SER A 120 34.56 14.41 23.95
N SER A 121 34.56 15.51 24.70
CA SER A 121 35.75 16.37 24.85
C SER A 121 36.93 15.58 25.43
N LEU A 122 38.15 15.83 24.91
CA LEU A 122 39.40 15.23 25.41
C LEU A 122 40.08 16.07 26.51
N LEU A 123 39.44 17.17 26.93
CA LEU A 123 39.87 18.05 28.03
C LEU A 123 38.72 18.26 29.00
N ASP A 124 39.03 18.43 30.29
CA ASP A 124 38.08 18.84 31.32
C ASP A 124 37.79 20.35 31.29
N ASP A 125 36.85 20.81 32.13
CA ASP A 125 36.43 22.21 32.24
C ASP A 125 37.53 23.15 32.82
N GLN A 126 38.73 22.63 33.13
CA GLN A 126 39.92 23.41 33.49
C GLN A 126 41.09 23.22 32.50
N GLY A 127 40.84 22.56 31.36
CA GLY A 127 41.78 22.41 30.26
C GLY A 127 42.88 21.37 30.49
N GLN A 128 42.70 20.41 31.40
CA GLN A 128 43.65 19.31 31.62
C GLN A 128 43.30 18.06 30.79
N PRO A 129 44.30 17.30 30.31
CA PRO A 129 44.10 16.05 29.58
C PRO A 129 43.74 14.90 30.51
N ASN A 130 42.67 14.18 30.19
CA ASN A 130 42.09 13.16 31.05
C ASN A 130 42.84 11.82 30.96
N LEU A 131 43.75 11.55 31.91
CA LEU A 131 44.57 10.33 31.97
C LEU A 131 43.92 9.25 32.84
N ILE A 132 43.41 8.19 32.20
CA ILE A 132 42.73 7.08 32.88
C ILE A 132 43.73 6.23 33.68
N GLY A 133 43.72 6.39 35.01
CA GLY A 133 44.39 5.49 35.94
C GLY A 133 43.57 4.23 36.19
N SER A 134 44.15 3.05 35.95
CA SER A 134 43.49 1.77 36.21
C SER A 134 43.31 1.51 37.71
N ASN A 135 42.11 1.09 38.12
CA ASN A 135 41.90 0.54 39.46
C ASN A 135 40.76 -0.48 39.48
N THR A 136 40.94 -1.56 40.24
CA THR A 136 40.06 -2.75 40.19
C THR A 136 39.25 -2.84 41.48
N GLN A 137 37.91 -2.81 41.41
CA GLN A 137 37.07 -3.16 42.57
C GLN A 137 35.90 -4.07 42.20
N SER A 138 35.71 -5.03 43.11
CA SER A 138 34.72 -6.11 43.21
C SER A 138 33.30 -5.82 42.72
N LEU A 139 32.68 -6.83 42.11
CA LEU A 139 31.22 -6.92 42.02
C LEU A 139 30.61 -6.94 43.44
N SER A 140 29.58 -6.13 43.65
CA SER A 140 28.58 -6.32 44.70
C SER A 140 27.20 -6.39 44.05
N THR A 141 26.43 -7.41 44.40
CA THR A 141 25.10 -7.64 43.83
C THR A 141 24.04 -6.82 44.55
N THR A 142 23.73 -5.64 44.04
CA THR A 142 22.55 -4.88 44.45
C THR A 142 21.28 -5.65 44.05
N PRO A 143 20.27 -5.77 44.92
CA PRO A 143 18.98 -6.36 44.53
C PRO A 143 18.33 -5.58 43.39
N THR A 144 17.71 -6.29 42.46
CA THR A 144 16.92 -5.68 41.38
C THR A 144 15.71 -4.98 41.99
N GLN A 145 15.77 -3.65 42.15
CA GLN A 145 14.57 -2.86 42.34
C GLN A 145 13.72 -2.98 41.08
N GLU A 146 12.49 -3.44 41.24
CA GLU A 146 11.47 -3.31 40.22
C GLU A 146 11.29 -1.81 39.96
N ARG A 147 11.59 -1.37 38.72
CA ARG A 147 11.33 0.01 38.33
C ARG A 147 9.82 0.19 38.29
N GLU A 148 9.31 1.02 39.20
CA GLU A 148 7.92 1.47 39.21
C GLU A 148 7.56 1.98 37.81
N ILE A 149 6.50 1.43 37.21
CA ILE A 149 6.14 1.71 35.82
C ILE A 149 5.60 3.13 35.76
N GLN A 150 6.42 4.08 35.30
CA GLN A 150 6.01 5.45 35.09
C GLN A 150 4.99 5.51 33.95
N LEU A 151 3.72 5.69 34.31
CA LEU A 151 2.66 6.00 33.36
C LEU A 151 2.81 7.45 32.87
N ASP A 152 2.46 7.68 31.62
CA ASP A 152 2.40 9.00 31.00
C ASP A 152 1.07 9.70 31.38
N SER A 153 1.15 11.02 31.52
CA SER A 153 0.00 11.91 31.71
C SER A 153 -0.95 11.97 30.50
N ASP A 154 -0.45 11.72 29.29
CA ASP A 154 -1.26 11.54 28.09
C ASP A 154 -1.46 10.04 27.84
N THR A 155 -2.70 9.54 27.88
CA THR A 155 -3.03 8.16 27.48
C THR A 155 -3.69 8.07 26.10
N SER A 156 -3.62 9.14 25.30
CA SER A 156 -4.27 9.20 23.99
C SER A 156 -3.63 8.27 22.95
N HIS A 157 -4.49 7.70 22.11
CA HIS A 157 -4.12 6.96 20.90
C HIS A 157 -3.34 7.82 19.87
N THR A 158 -3.40 9.15 19.98
CA THR A 158 -2.72 10.11 19.08
C THR A 158 -1.20 9.88 19.01
N LYS A 159 -0.58 9.33 20.08
CA LYS A 159 0.83 8.89 20.09
C LYS A 159 1.18 7.95 18.94
N GLY A 160 0.22 7.13 18.51
CA GLY A 160 0.33 6.19 17.40
C GLY A 160 0.45 6.84 16.02
N PHE A 161 0.42 8.17 15.95
CA PHE A 161 0.52 8.96 14.72
C PHE A 161 1.68 9.97 14.74
N TYR A 162 2.73 9.72 15.51
CA TYR A 162 3.98 10.50 15.51
C TYR A 162 5.19 9.65 15.08
N ASN A 163 6.33 10.31 14.84
CA ASN A 163 7.57 9.64 14.41
C ASN A 163 8.03 8.59 15.44
N ALA A 164 8.43 7.42 14.95
CA ALA A 164 9.21 6.45 15.70
C ALA A 164 10.63 6.35 15.15
N GLY A 165 11.59 6.07 16.03
CA GLY A 165 12.96 5.76 15.65
C GLY A 165 13.13 4.30 15.23
N ASP A 166 14.19 4.02 14.47
CA ASP A 166 14.67 2.66 14.21
C ASP A 166 16.05 2.42 14.84
N SER A 167 16.28 1.20 15.34
CA SER A 167 17.56 0.78 15.92
C SER A 167 18.36 -0.14 15.00
N GLY A 168 19.69 -0.01 15.03
CA GLY A 168 20.60 -0.97 14.40
C GLY A 168 20.79 -2.26 15.22
N GLU A 169 20.35 -2.26 16.47
CA GLU A 169 20.50 -3.35 17.43
C GLU A 169 19.52 -4.50 17.14
N ILE A 170 19.69 -5.60 17.88
CA ILE A 170 18.76 -6.72 17.95
C ILE A 170 18.42 -6.86 19.43
N LEU A 171 17.14 -6.83 19.77
CA LEU A 171 16.65 -6.87 21.15
C LEU A 171 16.11 -8.25 21.46
N ASP A 172 16.67 -8.94 22.46
CA ASP A 172 16.05 -10.11 23.07
C ASP A 172 14.89 -9.62 23.95
N LEU A 173 13.64 -9.90 23.55
CA LEU A 173 12.47 -9.36 24.24
C LEU A 173 12.17 -10.14 25.52
N LYS A 174 11.80 -9.41 26.58
CA LYS A 174 11.22 -10.02 27.79
C LYS A 174 9.81 -10.51 27.45
N ILE A 175 9.61 -11.82 27.55
CA ILE A 175 8.31 -12.47 27.36
C ILE A 175 7.60 -12.62 28.71
N ASP A 176 6.30 -12.37 28.70
CA ASP A 176 5.32 -12.88 29.66
C ASP A 176 4.42 -13.91 28.96
N GLY A 177 4.01 -14.96 29.67
CA GLY A 177 3.40 -16.16 29.06
C GLY A 177 4.38 -17.11 28.37
N GLN A 178 3.85 -17.99 27.52
CA GLN A 178 4.61 -19.10 26.90
C GLN A 178 4.15 -19.31 25.45
N LEU A 179 5.07 -19.12 24.51
CA LEU A 179 4.83 -19.39 23.09
C LEU A 179 4.56 -20.89 22.83
N PRO A 180 3.67 -21.25 21.89
CA PRO A 180 3.46 -22.65 21.50
C PRO A 180 4.73 -23.25 20.89
N GLU A 181 5.12 -24.48 21.23
CA GLU A 181 6.37 -25.10 20.76
C GLU A 181 6.51 -25.15 19.23
N TRP A 182 5.39 -25.26 18.51
CA TRP A 182 5.36 -25.28 17.04
C TRP A 182 5.62 -23.89 16.42
N LEU A 183 5.46 -22.81 17.18
CA LEU A 183 5.61 -21.43 16.70
C LEU A 183 7.11 -21.06 16.62
N THR A 184 7.79 -21.63 15.63
CA THR A 184 9.17 -21.29 15.27
C THR A 184 9.20 -20.69 13.88
N GLY A 185 9.65 -19.44 13.75
CA GLY A 185 9.49 -18.72 12.49
C GLY A 185 9.87 -17.25 12.57
N GLU A 186 9.52 -16.51 11.53
CA GLU A 186 9.78 -15.08 11.38
C GLU A 186 8.45 -14.37 11.12
N HIS A 187 8.15 -13.34 11.91
CA HIS A 187 7.00 -12.46 11.67
C HIS A 187 7.50 -11.07 11.27
N TYR A 188 6.87 -10.51 10.23
CA TYR A 188 7.23 -9.23 9.65
C TYR A 188 6.01 -8.32 9.62
N THR A 189 6.12 -7.11 10.16
CA THR A 189 5.15 -6.04 9.92
C THR A 189 5.80 -4.89 9.20
N ILE A 190 4.98 -4.09 8.54
CA ILE A 190 5.36 -2.80 8.01
C ILE A 190 4.29 -1.78 8.41
N GLY A 191 4.66 -0.52 8.50
CA GLY A 191 3.74 0.54 8.88
C GLY A 191 4.41 1.91 8.79
N PRO A 192 3.71 2.96 9.24
CA PRO A 192 4.26 4.30 9.26
C PRO A 192 5.36 4.44 10.33
N GLY A 193 6.41 5.19 10.01
CA GLY A 193 7.56 5.44 10.89
C GLY A 193 7.98 6.91 10.95
N THR A 194 7.83 7.67 9.87
CA THR A 194 8.12 9.11 9.85
C THR A 194 7.01 9.89 9.17
N TYR A 195 6.30 10.67 9.97
CA TYR A 195 5.23 11.59 9.59
C TYR A 195 5.75 13.02 9.42
N ASP A 196 6.70 13.44 10.26
CA ASP A 196 7.18 14.83 10.34
C ASP A 196 8.69 14.91 10.12
N VAL A 197 9.13 15.66 9.10
CA VAL A 197 10.54 15.91 8.81
C VAL A 197 10.87 17.36 9.13
N ARG A 198 11.59 17.59 10.24
CA ARG A 198 12.12 18.91 10.61
C ARG A 198 13.36 19.25 9.78
N TYR A 199 13.47 20.50 9.34
CA TYR A 199 14.56 21.07 8.55
C TYR A 199 14.79 22.55 8.89
N MET A 200 15.91 23.11 8.44
CA MET A 200 16.25 24.53 8.63
C MET A 200 16.11 25.29 7.31
N ARG A 201 15.30 26.35 7.30
CA ARG A 201 15.18 27.27 6.16
C ARG A 201 15.65 28.67 6.53
N LYS A 202 16.13 29.43 5.55
CA LYS A 202 16.34 30.88 5.72
C LYS A 202 15.04 31.61 5.43
N ILE A 203 14.68 32.55 6.30
CA ILE A 203 13.57 33.48 6.13
C ILE A 203 14.09 34.91 6.24
N GLU A 204 13.46 35.84 5.53
CA GLU A 204 13.75 37.27 5.69
C GLU A 204 12.86 37.86 6.79
N VAL A 205 13.49 38.50 7.78
CA VAL A 205 12.82 39.22 8.86
C VAL A 205 13.52 40.57 9.00
N ASP A 206 12.77 41.65 8.87
CA ASP A 206 13.25 43.04 8.92
C ASP A 206 14.44 43.35 7.98
N GLY A 207 14.49 42.69 6.82
CA GLY A 207 15.57 42.82 5.83
C GLY A 207 16.80 41.93 6.08
N TYR A 208 16.78 41.09 7.11
CA TYR A 208 17.87 40.18 7.46
C TYR A 208 17.48 38.71 7.27
N LEU A 209 18.40 37.92 6.68
CA LEU A 209 18.22 36.47 6.54
C LEU A 209 18.48 35.76 7.86
N GLN A 210 17.42 35.34 8.55
CA GLN A 210 17.46 34.57 9.78
C GLN A 210 17.24 33.08 9.48
N SER A 211 17.82 32.19 10.29
CA SER A 211 17.62 30.74 10.15
C SER A 211 16.48 30.29 11.06
N ALA A 212 15.43 29.71 10.47
CA ALA A 212 14.25 29.25 11.19
C ALA A 212 14.00 27.76 10.93
N THR A 213 13.61 27.04 11.98
CA THR A 213 13.14 25.66 11.86
C THR A 213 11.79 25.63 11.14
N ALA A 214 11.61 24.64 10.27
CA ALA A 214 10.34 24.31 9.65
C ALA A 214 10.13 22.78 9.67
N THR A 215 8.90 22.36 9.45
CA THR A 215 8.51 20.95 9.42
C THR A 215 7.74 20.69 8.12
N PHE A 216 8.12 19.62 7.43
CA PHE A 216 7.28 19.01 6.41
C PHE A 216 6.50 17.88 7.09
N SER A 217 5.18 17.84 6.94
CA SER A 217 4.33 16.83 7.57
C SER A 217 3.50 16.11 6.51
N PHE A 218 3.54 14.79 6.50
CA PHE A 218 2.62 13.98 5.71
C PHE A 218 1.19 14.16 6.24
N GLY A 219 0.24 14.41 5.35
CA GLY A 219 -1.14 14.78 5.69
C GLY A 219 -2.09 13.59 5.88
N HIS A 220 -1.67 12.38 5.54
CA HIS A 220 -2.47 11.15 5.65
C HIS A 220 -1.68 10.02 6.29
N TRP A 221 -2.39 9.10 6.96
CA TRP A 221 -1.79 7.94 7.63
C TRP A 221 -1.00 7.05 6.67
N PHE A 222 -1.47 6.90 5.43
CA PHE A 222 -0.85 6.06 4.40
C PHE A 222 0.36 6.71 3.70
N ASP A 223 0.65 7.99 3.99
CA ASP A 223 1.69 8.77 3.31
C ASP A 223 3.03 8.78 4.07
N ALA A 224 3.01 8.43 5.37
CA ALA A 224 4.19 8.44 6.23
C ALA A 224 5.22 7.37 5.81
N LEU A 225 6.51 7.71 5.93
CA LEU A 225 7.60 6.86 5.44
C LEU A 225 7.74 5.57 6.25
N PRO A 226 8.14 4.44 5.65
CA PRO A 226 7.88 3.13 6.25
C PRO A 226 8.88 2.73 7.35
N LEU A 227 8.34 2.17 8.42
CA LEU A 227 9.05 1.38 9.43
C LEU A 227 8.72 -0.11 9.21
N VAL A 228 9.74 -0.93 9.03
CA VAL A 228 9.63 -2.40 8.97
C VAL A 228 10.03 -2.96 10.34
N ASN A 229 9.27 -3.94 10.82
CA ASN A 229 9.55 -4.68 12.06
C ASN A 229 9.76 -6.15 11.74
N ARG A 230 10.72 -6.81 12.40
CA ARG A 230 10.97 -8.25 12.31
C ARG A 230 11.05 -8.86 13.71
N PHE A 231 10.33 -9.96 13.92
CA PHE A 231 10.37 -10.80 15.10
C PHE A 231 10.82 -12.20 14.71
N ASP A 232 11.88 -12.69 15.34
CA ASP A 232 12.36 -14.06 15.23
C ASP A 232 11.78 -14.87 16.40
N LEU A 233 10.76 -15.70 16.12
CA LEU A 233 9.97 -16.43 17.10
C LEU A 233 10.54 -17.83 17.30
N ASN A 234 10.73 -18.26 18.55
CA ASN A 234 11.14 -19.63 18.88
C ASN A 234 10.39 -20.18 20.09
N GLY A 235 9.26 -20.85 19.83
CA GLY A 235 8.42 -21.47 20.85
C GLY A 235 9.15 -22.46 21.76
N LYS A 236 9.97 -23.34 21.20
CA LYS A 236 10.72 -24.39 21.94
C LYS A 236 11.74 -23.84 22.94
N ARG A 237 12.14 -22.57 22.81
CA ARG A 237 13.03 -21.86 23.74
C ARG A 237 12.31 -20.79 24.56
N ASN A 238 11.05 -20.50 24.25
CA ASN A 238 10.31 -19.31 24.65
C ASN A 238 11.15 -18.02 24.52
N THR A 239 11.66 -17.76 23.30
CA THR A 239 12.46 -16.56 23.01
C THR A 239 11.94 -15.83 21.77
N ILE A 240 11.96 -14.50 21.82
CA ILE A 240 11.72 -13.61 20.67
C ILE A 240 12.90 -12.65 20.55
N THR A 241 13.52 -12.58 19.38
CA THR A 241 14.43 -11.47 19.05
C THR A 241 13.72 -10.49 18.12
N TYR A 242 13.91 -9.20 18.34
CA TYR A 242 13.23 -8.12 17.64
C TYR A 242 14.21 -7.13 17.03
N ARG A 243 13.85 -6.57 15.88
CA ARG A 243 14.48 -5.38 15.31
C ARG A 243 13.52 -4.61 14.42
N ASN A 244 13.83 -3.34 14.14
CA ASN A 244 13.11 -2.53 13.17
C ASN A 244 14.04 -1.73 12.23
N ARG A 245 13.49 -1.12 11.18
CA ARG A 245 14.22 -0.24 10.26
C ARG A 245 13.32 0.73 9.48
N LEU A 246 13.75 1.98 9.36
CA LEU A 246 13.19 2.93 8.39
C LEU A 246 13.76 2.65 6.99
N THR A 247 12.91 2.33 6.02
CA THR A 247 13.33 1.95 4.65
C THR A 247 13.54 3.13 3.71
N SER A 248 13.17 4.35 4.10
CA SER A 248 13.21 5.54 3.25
C SER A 248 14.05 6.70 3.81
N ARG A 249 15.15 6.41 4.53
CA ARG A 249 16.02 7.44 5.13
C ARG A 249 16.48 8.53 4.14
N ARG A 250 16.80 8.18 2.90
CA ARG A 250 17.19 9.15 1.85
C ARG A 250 16.04 10.02 1.33
N LEU A 251 14.78 9.66 1.59
CA LEU A 251 13.64 10.56 1.37
C LEU A 251 13.54 11.61 2.49
N ILE A 252 13.85 11.26 3.74
CA ILE A 252 13.96 12.22 4.85
C ILE A 252 15.06 13.25 4.55
N GLU A 253 16.21 12.81 4.03
CA GLU A 253 17.32 13.68 3.59
C GLU A 253 16.87 14.64 2.48
N LYS A 254 16.27 14.14 1.39
CA LYS A 254 15.73 15.00 0.32
C LYS A 254 14.70 16.01 0.80
N ILE A 255 13.82 15.63 1.74
CA ILE A 255 12.80 16.53 2.28
C ILE A 255 13.47 17.67 3.08
N ARG A 256 14.59 17.39 3.77
CA ARG A 256 15.42 18.43 4.40
C ARG A 256 16.11 19.34 3.38
N ASP A 257 16.65 18.76 2.31
CA ASP A 257 17.39 19.50 1.27
C ASP A 257 16.49 20.31 0.32
N HIS A 258 15.22 19.92 0.16
CA HIS A 258 14.29 20.50 -0.82
C HIS A 258 13.02 21.10 -0.20
N HIS A 259 12.88 21.02 1.13
CA HIS A 259 11.76 21.57 1.91
C HIS A 259 10.37 21.00 1.54
N GLY A 260 10.33 19.81 0.93
CA GLY A 260 9.12 19.18 0.41
C GLY A 260 9.36 17.80 -0.21
N TYR A 261 8.29 17.11 -0.60
CA TYR A 261 8.32 15.73 -1.11
C TYR A 261 7.60 15.58 -2.46
N ALA A 262 8.36 15.43 -3.55
CA ALA A 262 7.79 15.16 -4.88
C ALA A 262 7.60 13.65 -5.12
N ALA A 263 6.35 13.19 -5.19
CA ALA A 263 6.02 11.80 -5.51
C ALA A 263 6.42 11.43 -6.95
N ARG A 264 7.08 10.28 -7.14
CA ARG A 264 7.70 9.89 -8.42
C ARG A 264 6.73 9.43 -9.51
N HIS A 265 5.50 9.09 -9.11
CA HIS A 265 4.39 8.72 -9.99
C HIS A 265 3.15 9.60 -9.66
N PRO A 266 2.13 9.64 -10.53
CA PRO A 266 0.88 10.33 -10.22
C PRO A 266 0.11 9.60 -9.12
N ALA A 267 -0.68 10.34 -8.33
CA ALA A 267 -1.40 9.85 -7.15
C ALA A 267 -0.56 8.94 -6.20
N GLY A 268 0.74 9.27 -6.04
CA GLY A 268 1.68 8.53 -5.20
C GLY A 268 1.70 8.91 -3.73
N LEU A 269 0.85 9.86 -3.35
CA LEU A 269 0.40 10.15 -2.00
C LEU A 269 -1.10 9.88 -1.95
N PHE A 270 -1.67 9.71 -0.76
CA PHE A 270 -3.09 9.60 -0.53
C PHE A 270 -3.71 10.97 -0.25
N LYS A 271 -3.13 11.74 0.70
CA LYS A 271 -3.47 13.15 0.92
C LYS A 271 -2.38 13.91 1.69
N THR A 272 -1.43 14.47 0.96
CA THR A 272 -0.37 15.36 1.49
C THR A 272 -0.18 16.57 0.57
N ASP A 273 0.07 17.75 1.14
CA ASP A 273 0.65 18.88 0.40
C ASP A 273 2.18 18.68 0.34
N SER A 274 2.71 18.57 -0.87
CA SER A 274 4.12 18.28 -1.09
C SER A 274 5.06 19.45 -0.86
N ASN A 275 4.56 20.69 -0.76
CA ASN A 275 5.35 21.92 -0.92
C ASN A 275 6.16 21.95 -2.24
N GLN A 276 5.73 21.23 -3.29
CA GLN A 276 6.47 21.15 -4.57
C GLN A 276 5.61 21.53 -5.77
N THR A 277 6.13 22.42 -6.62
CA THR A 277 5.42 22.84 -7.83
C THR A 277 5.50 21.76 -8.91
N ILE A 278 4.34 21.36 -9.46
CA ILE A 278 4.18 20.32 -10.49
C ILE A 278 5.09 20.55 -11.73
N PHE A 279 5.48 21.80 -12.01
CA PHE A 279 6.48 22.14 -13.03
C PHE A 279 7.78 21.32 -12.95
N THR A 280 8.20 20.89 -11.76
CA THR A 280 9.36 20.00 -11.58
C THR A 280 9.23 18.67 -12.31
N LYS A 281 8.01 18.10 -12.42
CA LYS A 281 7.73 16.85 -13.15
C LYS A 281 7.86 16.99 -14.68
N PHE A 282 7.75 18.21 -15.21
CA PHE A 282 7.91 18.49 -16.64
C PHE A 282 9.39 18.65 -17.07
N LEU A 283 10.32 18.84 -16.12
CA LEU A 283 11.75 18.72 -16.42
C LEU A 283 12.11 17.23 -16.55
N LYS A 284 12.15 16.74 -17.79
CA LYS A 284 12.64 15.39 -18.14
C LYS A 284 14.12 15.21 -17.75
N SER A 285 14.36 14.87 -16.49
CA SER A 285 15.60 14.22 -16.08
C SER A 285 15.73 12.88 -16.80
N ALA A 286 16.94 12.52 -17.22
CA ALA A 286 17.22 11.17 -17.73
C ALA A 286 16.83 10.12 -16.67
N PRO A 287 16.38 8.91 -17.07
CA PRO A 287 16.00 7.86 -16.14
C PRO A 287 17.21 7.42 -15.30
N LYS A 288 17.32 7.97 -14.10
CA LYS A 288 18.29 7.55 -13.08
C LYS A 288 17.75 6.31 -12.38
N THR A 289 18.59 5.29 -12.22
CA THR A 289 18.23 4.07 -11.50
C THR A 289 17.74 4.40 -10.10
N THR A 290 16.61 3.80 -9.70
CA THR A 290 16.06 3.92 -8.36
C THR A 290 17.09 3.34 -7.38
N LYS A 291 17.62 4.16 -6.46
CA LYS A 291 18.35 3.60 -5.31
C LYS A 291 17.34 2.88 -4.40
N PRO A 292 17.72 1.80 -3.70
CA PRO A 292 16.78 0.95 -2.96
C PRO A 292 15.92 1.69 -1.92
N ASP A 293 16.46 2.73 -1.31
CA ASP A 293 15.84 3.63 -0.33
C ASP A 293 15.04 4.81 -0.94
N GLY A 294 14.89 4.82 -2.27
CA GLY A 294 14.44 5.96 -3.06
C GLY A 294 12.94 6.06 -3.31
N GLU A 295 12.18 5.13 -2.74
CA GLU A 295 10.76 4.91 -2.94
C GLU A 295 10.14 4.44 -1.61
N PRO A 296 9.00 4.98 -1.16
CA PRO A 296 8.36 4.53 0.07
C PRO A 296 7.42 3.35 -0.22
N CYS A 297 7.91 2.14 0.02
CA CYS A 297 7.09 0.93 -0.03
C CYS A 297 6.62 0.58 1.38
N GLY A 298 5.39 0.99 1.73
CA GLY A 298 4.86 0.92 3.09
C GLY A 298 3.48 0.25 3.27
N ALA A 299 2.83 -0.20 2.19
CA ALA A 299 1.44 -0.69 2.25
C ALA A 299 1.33 -2.20 2.56
N ARG A 300 2.34 -2.99 2.20
CA ARG A 300 2.42 -4.43 2.51
C ARG A 300 3.86 -4.91 2.53
N ILE A 301 4.12 -5.94 3.34
CA ILE A 301 5.35 -6.73 3.32
C ILE A 301 5.05 -8.20 3.00
N LEU A 302 6.00 -8.91 2.38
CA LEU A 302 5.88 -10.29 1.92
C LEU A 302 7.18 -11.06 2.17
N ALA A 303 7.11 -12.22 2.84
CA ALA A 303 8.26 -13.10 3.12
C ALA A 303 8.70 -13.98 1.92
N GLY A 304 8.58 -13.42 0.71
CA GLY A 304 8.82 -14.04 -0.60
C GLY A 304 7.75 -13.62 -1.63
N ILE A 305 8.14 -13.59 -2.91
CA ILE A 305 7.22 -13.53 -4.06
C ILE A 305 7.62 -14.68 -5.00
N PRO A 306 6.74 -15.65 -5.29
CA PRO A 306 7.05 -16.79 -6.14
C PRO A 306 7.75 -16.43 -7.45
N GLY A 307 8.92 -17.02 -7.70
CA GLY A 307 9.72 -16.81 -8.90
C GLY A 307 10.50 -15.48 -8.98
N ILE A 308 10.50 -14.64 -7.93
CA ILE A 308 11.38 -13.46 -7.84
C ILE A 308 12.50 -13.72 -6.83
N ASP A 309 13.75 -13.66 -7.28
CA ASP A 309 14.93 -13.76 -6.42
C ASP A 309 14.89 -12.74 -5.28
N GLY A 310 14.87 -13.23 -4.04
CA GLY A 310 14.85 -12.43 -2.81
C GLY A 310 14.21 -13.23 -1.66
N ARG A 311 14.00 -12.57 -0.52
CA ARG A 311 13.39 -13.21 0.68
C ARG A 311 12.40 -12.33 1.44
N LEU A 312 12.47 -11.01 1.27
CA LEU A 312 11.60 -10.06 1.93
C LEU A 312 11.35 -8.89 0.97
N PHE A 313 10.08 -8.58 0.72
CA PHE A 313 9.67 -7.56 -0.25
C PHE A 313 8.60 -6.65 0.36
N ALA A 314 8.73 -5.34 0.19
CA ALA A 314 7.72 -4.34 0.52
C ALA A 314 7.11 -3.74 -0.75
N GLN A 315 5.84 -3.34 -0.67
CA GLN A 315 5.05 -2.83 -1.81
C GLN A 315 4.28 -1.54 -1.44
N ASN A 316 3.90 -0.76 -2.46
CA ASN A 316 2.97 0.37 -2.37
C ASN A 316 1.93 0.33 -3.51
N HIS A 317 1.14 1.39 -3.69
CA HIS A 317 0.15 1.51 -4.77
C HIS A 317 0.77 1.85 -6.16
N ALA A 318 2.10 1.96 -6.26
CA ALA A 318 2.80 2.06 -7.54
C ALA A 318 3.02 0.68 -8.16
N ASN A 319 3.72 0.61 -9.29
CA ASN A 319 4.25 -0.63 -9.85
C ASN A 319 5.54 -1.13 -9.15
N HIS A 320 5.94 -0.53 -8.02
CA HIS A 320 7.22 -0.75 -7.34
C HIS A 320 7.22 -1.93 -6.35
N ILE A 321 8.33 -2.66 -6.31
CA ILE A 321 8.66 -3.70 -5.34
C ILE A 321 10.02 -3.34 -4.71
N GLN A 322 10.05 -3.07 -3.41
CA GLN A 322 11.29 -2.83 -2.65
C GLN A 322 11.75 -4.14 -2.02
N GLU A 323 12.90 -4.66 -2.44
CA GLU A 323 13.54 -5.81 -1.82
C GLU A 323 14.32 -5.34 -0.58
N LEU A 324 14.20 -6.11 0.51
CA LEU A 324 14.87 -5.88 1.78
C LEU A 324 15.78 -7.07 2.12
N ASP A 325 16.93 -6.80 2.74
CA ASP A 325 17.71 -7.85 3.40
C ASP A 325 16.88 -8.44 4.57
N PRO A 326 16.69 -9.77 4.64
CA PRO A 326 15.83 -10.37 5.66
C PRO A 326 16.44 -10.36 7.06
N PHE A 327 17.74 -10.08 7.22
CA PHE A 327 18.43 -10.08 8.51
C PHE A 327 18.54 -8.68 9.14
N ASP A 328 18.87 -7.65 8.35
CA ASP A 328 19.07 -6.27 8.82
C ASP A 328 18.12 -5.21 8.24
N LEU A 329 17.17 -5.67 7.41
CA LEU A 329 16.05 -4.91 6.84
C LEU A 329 16.47 -3.77 5.90
N LYS A 330 17.75 -3.66 5.51
CA LYS A 330 18.19 -2.66 4.53
C LYS A 330 17.50 -2.90 3.18
N PRO A 331 16.97 -1.87 2.52
CA PRO A 331 16.63 -1.96 1.11
C PRO A 331 17.85 -2.34 0.26
N THR A 332 17.77 -3.45 -0.46
CA THR A 332 18.85 -3.97 -1.33
C THR A 332 18.62 -3.59 -2.79
N ARG A 333 17.36 -3.57 -3.23
CA ARG A 333 16.93 -3.30 -4.61
C ARG A 333 15.53 -2.68 -4.62
N VAL A 334 15.20 -1.92 -5.65
CA VAL A 334 13.81 -1.62 -6.04
C VAL A 334 13.65 -2.03 -7.49
N LEU A 335 12.58 -2.75 -7.79
CA LEU A 335 12.15 -3.16 -9.13
C LEU A 335 10.78 -2.56 -9.45
N CYS A 336 10.47 -2.41 -10.73
CA CYS A 336 9.11 -2.29 -11.23
C CYS A 336 8.61 -3.63 -11.80
N TRP A 337 7.28 -3.87 -11.83
CA TRP A 337 6.72 -5.09 -12.42
C TRP A 337 7.09 -5.29 -13.90
N ASP A 338 7.29 -4.21 -14.67
CA ASP A 338 7.72 -4.28 -16.07
C ASP A 338 9.20 -4.66 -16.25
N GLU A 339 10.02 -4.58 -15.20
CA GLU A 339 11.37 -5.16 -15.16
C GLU A 339 11.34 -6.68 -14.93
N VAL A 340 10.31 -7.20 -14.24
CA VAL A 340 10.07 -8.65 -14.09
C VAL A 340 9.59 -9.24 -15.42
N ASN A 341 8.64 -8.56 -16.07
CA ASN A 341 8.15 -8.91 -17.40
C ASN A 341 7.64 -7.66 -18.15
N PRO A 342 8.19 -7.30 -19.33
CA PRO A 342 7.76 -6.14 -20.12
C PRO A 342 6.28 -6.14 -20.58
N ALA A 343 5.53 -7.22 -20.34
CA ALA A 343 4.08 -7.26 -20.50
C ALA A 343 3.31 -6.64 -19.31
N PHE A 344 3.88 -6.58 -18.10
CA PHE A 344 3.24 -6.10 -16.86
C PHE A 344 3.23 -4.56 -16.79
N LYS A 345 2.66 -3.93 -17.81
CA LYS A 345 2.69 -2.48 -18.02
C LYS A 345 1.70 -1.75 -17.10
N GLY A 346 2.14 -0.62 -16.57
CA GLY A 346 1.33 0.29 -15.76
C GLY A 346 2.19 1.02 -14.73
N TYR A 347 1.77 2.22 -14.32
CA TYR A 347 2.46 3.01 -13.28
C TYR A 347 2.04 2.64 -11.85
N SER A 348 0.93 1.91 -11.73
CA SER A 348 0.31 1.53 -10.46
C SER A 348 -0.01 0.04 -10.44
N SER A 349 -0.09 -0.52 -9.23
CA SER A 349 -0.40 -1.91 -8.97
C SER A 349 -1.13 -2.02 -7.63
N CYS A 350 -1.80 -3.14 -7.41
CA CYS A 350 -2.36 -3.43 -6.11
C CYS A 350 -1.24 -3.89 -5.15
N PRO A 351 -1.07 -3.27 -3.96
CA PRO A 351 -0.17 -3.79 -2.93
C PRO A 351 -0.72 -5.07 -2.28
N ASN A 352 -1.96 -5.47 -2.61
CA ASN A 352 -2.62 -6.66 -2.08
C ASN A 352 -2.76 -7.76 -3.13
N GLY A 353 -1.64 -8.11 -3.76
CA GLY A 353 -1.52 -9.35 -4.52
C GLY A 353 -1.88 -10.57 -3.68
N GLN A 354 -2.41 -11.59 -4.37
CA GLN A 354 -2.99 -12.79 -3.77
C GLN A 354 -2.13 -14.00 -4.14
N TYR A 355 -1.95 -14.92 -3.19
CA TYR A 355 -1.20 -16.16 -3.40
C TYR A 355 -2.16 -17.35 -3.34
N ASP A 356 -2.08 -18.20 -4.36
CA ASP A 356 -2.79 -19.46 -4.44
C ASP A 356 -1.86 -20.60 -3.95
N PRO A 357 -2.14 -21.20 -2.77
CA PRO A 357 -1.31 -22.28 -2.24
C PRO A 357 -1.50 -23.62 -2.96
N GLN A 358 -2.52 -23.79 -3.81
CA GLN A 358 -2.77 -25.01 -4.57
C GLN A 358 -1.99 -25.01 -5.90
N THR A 359 -1.97 -23.88 -6.62
CA THR A 359 -1.19 -23.74 -7.86
C THR A 359 0.24 -23.26 -7.63
N GLY A 360 0.50 -22.62 -6.49
CA GLY A 360 1.77 -21.94 -6.19
C GLY A 360 1.93 -20.60 -6.92
N GLU A 361 0.84 -20.05 -7.48
CA GLU A 361 0.84 -18.79 -8.21
C GLU A 361 0.65 -17.59 -7.28
N TYR A 362 1.47 -16.55 -7.48
CA TYR A 362 1.17 -15.20 -7.03
C TYR A 362 0.48 -14.43 -8.17
N ILE A 363 -0.75 -13.98 -7.92
CA ILE A 363 -1.57 -13.24 -8.87
C ILE A 363 -1.67 -11.78 -8.42
N ASN A 364 -1.49 -10.86 -9.36
CA ASN A 364 -1.68 -9.43 -9.14
C ASN A 364 -2.07 -8.74 -10.47
N PHE A 365 -2.19 -7.41 -10.47
CA PHE A 365 -2.37 -6.63 -11.69
C PHE A 365 -1.55 -5.34 -11.71
N THR A 366 -1.24 -4.84 -12.90
CA THR A 366 -0.80 -3.45 -13.13
C THR A 366 -1.90 -2.64 -13.82
N MET A 367 -1.89 -1.33 -13.60
CA MET A 367 -2.87 -0.38 -14.13
C MET A 367 -2.25 0.48 -15.23
N GLU A 368 -2.65 0.25 -16.48
CA GLU A 368 -2.39 1.18 -17.58
C GLU A 368 -3.57 2.17 -17.68
N ILE A 369 -3.38 3.34 -17.05
CA ILE A 369 -4.43 4.35 -16.88
C ILE A 369 -4.48 5.23 -18.15
N GLY A 370 -5.52 5.02 -18.95
CA GLY A 370 -5.81 5.81 -20.13
C GLY A 370 -6.71 7.01 -19.84
N TYR A 371 -7.12 7.70 -20.90
CA TYR A 371 -8.18 8.69 -20.82
C TYR A 371 -9.49 7.96 -20.46
N GLN A 372 -10.19 8.44 -19.42
CA GLN A 372 -11.50 7.96 -18.95
C GLN A 372 -11.59 6.51 -18.41
N SER A 373 -10.62 5.64 -18.67
CA SER A 373 -10.66 4.22 -18.30
C SER A 373 -9.25 3.67 -18.02
N THR A 374 -9.18 2.55 -17.32
CA THR A 374 -7.94 1.86 -16.98
C THR A 374 -7.98 0.43 -17.49
N ALA A 375 -6.90 -0.01 -18.12
CA ALA A 375 -6.66 -1.42 -18.41
C ALA A 375 -5.95 -2.06 -17.21
N TYR A 376 -6.65 -3.00 -16.55
CA TYR A 376 -6.17 -3.78 -15.43
C TYR A 376 -5.53 -5.06 -15.99
N ASN A 377 -4.20 -5.04 -16.12
CA ASN A 377 -3.39 -6.10 -16.70
C ASN A 377 -3.11 -7.15 -15.62
N PHE A 378 -3.96 -8.18 -15.52
CA PHE A 378 -3.79 -9.27 -14.56
C PHE A 378 -2.69 -10.22 -15.00
N PHE A 379 -1.82 -10.60 -14.06
CA PHE A 379 -0.71 -11.51 -14.29
C PHE A 379 -0.56 -12.54 -13.16
N SER A 380 0.14 -13.62 -13.47
CA SER A 380 0.56 -14.68 -12.54
C SER A 380 2.07 -14.88 -12.59
N LEU A 381 2.67 -15.21 -11.45
CA LEU A 381 4.07 -15.57 -11.26
C LEU A 381 4.14 -16.87 -10.43
N SER A 382 5.11 -17.74 -10.69
CA SER A 382 5.36 -18.93 -9.85
C SER A 382 6.82 -19.38 -9.94
N GLU A 383 7.26 -20.26 -9.04
CA GLU A 383 8.59 -20.91 -9.12
C GLU A 383 8.80 -21.69 -10.43
N ARG A 384 7.71 -22.12 -11.09
CA ARG A 384 7.75 -22.83 -12.39
C ARG A 384 7.75 -21.88 -13.58
N GLU A 385 7.31 -20.64 -13.38
CA GLU A 385 7.15 -19.61 -14.40
C GLU A 385 7.62 -18.25 -13.81
N PRO A 386 8.92 -18.08 -13.54
CA PRO A 386 9.44 -16.93 -12.75
C PRO A 386 9.38 -15.59 -13.47
N LYS A 387 9.26 -15.59 -14.81
CA LYS A 387 8.92 -14.39 -15.59
C LYS A 387 7.41 -14.13 -15.66
N GLY A 388 6.61 -15.10 -15.25
CA GLY A 388 5.15 -15.02 -15.24
C GLY A 388 4.51 -14.82 -16.61
N LYS A 389 3.18 -14.71 -16.58
CA LYS A 389 2.32 -14.55 -17.76
C LYS A 389 1.18 -13.57 -17.47
N ILE A 390 0.74 -12.83 -18.49
CA ILE A 390 -0.55 -12.14 -18.46
C ILE A 390 -1.65 -13.21 -18.47
N ILE A 391 -2.59 -13.10 -17.53
CA ILE A 391 -3.82 -13.90 -17.49
C ILE A 391 -4.84 -13.27 -18.43
N THR A 392 -5.06 -11.96 -18.30
CA THR A 392 -5.96 -11.17 -19.14
C THR A 392 -5.69 -9.67 -18.95
N SER A 393 -6.25 -8.84 -19.81
CA SER A 393 -6.42 -7.41 -19.54
C SER A 393 -7.90 -7.08 -19.51
N VAL A 394 -8.35 -6.31 -18.52
CA VAL A 394 -9.76 -5.87 -18.39
C VAL A 394 -9.84 -4.36 -18.35
N THR A 395 -10.61 -3.76 -19.25
CA THR A 395 -10.87 -2.32 -19.25
C THR A 395 -12.07 -2.01 -18.37
N ALA A 396 -11.85 -1.20 -17.32
CA ALA A 396 -12.89 -0.73 -16.41
C ALA A 396 -12.72 0.79 -16.13
N PRO A 397 -13.68 1.46 -15.48
CA PRO A 397 -13.49 2.83 -15.01
C PRO A 397 -12.22 2.98 -14.17
N THR A 398 -11.58 4.15 -14.26
CA THR A 398 -10.44 4.49 -13.41
C THR A 398 -10.94 4.80 -11.99
N GLY A 399 -11.02 3.78 -11.15
CA GLY A 399 -11.35 3.88 -9.73
C GLY A 399 -10.14 3.58 -8.83
N TYR A 400 -10.24 3.92 -7.55
CA TYR A 400 -9.25 3.50 -6.56
C TYR A 400 -9.50 2.03 -6.17
N VAL A 401 -8.46 1.18 -6.28
CA VAL A 401 -8.54 -0.26 -5.97
C VAL A 401 -7.42 -0.64 -4.99
N HIS A 402 -7.81 -1.01 -3.77
CA HIS A 402 -6.86 -1.34 -2.69
C HIS A 402 -6.58 -2.85 -2.57
N SER A 403 -7.56 -3.70 -2.89
CA SER A 403 -7.47 -5.16 -2.90
C SER A 403 -8.45 -5.76 -3.92
N PHE A 404 -8.38 -7.07 -4.13
CA PHE A 404 -9.27 -7.84 -5.00
C PHE A 404 -9.38 -9.29 -4.50
N SER A 405 -10.35 -10.06 -4.99
CA SER A 405 -10.58 -11.46 -4.56
C SER A 405 -10.11 -12.51 -5.56
N LEU A 406 -9.69 -13.67 -5.04
CA LEU A 406 -9.52 -14.92 -5.78
C LEU A 406 -10.51 -15.98 -5.31
N THR A 407 -10.78 -16.90 -6.23
CA THR A 407 -11.36 -18.24 -6.02
C THR A 407 -10.51 -19.24 -6.81
N PRO A 408 -10.74 -20.57 -6.72
CA PRO A 408 -10.02 -21.54 -7.53
C PRO A 408 -10.14 -21.28 -9.04
N LYS A 409 -11.33 -20.92 -9.55
CA LYS A 409 -11.54 -20.68 -10.99
C LYS A 409 -11.50 -19.20 -11.41
N TYR A 410 -11.79 -18.26 -10.51
CA TYR A 410 -12.04 -16.86 -10.87
C TYR A 410 -11.19 -15.84 -10.09
N ILE A 411 -10.86 -14.74 -10.76
CA ILE A 411 -10.47 -13.46 -10.16
C ILE A 411 -11.73 -12.58 -10.12
N VAL A 412 -11.96 -11.84 -9.04
CA VAL A 412 -13.01 -10.82 -8.95
C VAL A 412 -12.38 -9.46 -8.63
N LEU A 413 -12.38 -8.57 -9.64
CA LEU A 413 -12.01 -7.17 -9.49
C LEU A 413 -13.25 -6.36 -9.11
N VAL A 414 -13.17 -5.61 -8.02
CA VAL A 414 -14.25 -4.70 -7.58
C VAL A 414 -13.83 -3.26 -7.79
N VAL A 415 -14.68 -2.48 -8.45
CA VAL A 415 -14.50 -1.05 -8.67
C VAL A 415 -15.62 -0.32 -7.93
N PHE A 416 -15.25 0.33 -6.83
CA PHE A 416 -16.13 1.23 -6.08
C PHE A 416 -16.30 2.55 -6.86
N PRO A 417 -17.41 3.29 -6.69
CA PRO A 417 -17.65 4.58 -7.33
C PRO A 417 -16.80 5.75 -6.78
N LEU A 418 -15.61 5.48 -6.21
CA LEU A 418 -14.54 6.48 -6.01
C LEU A 418 -13.71 6.57 -7.30
N LEU A 419 -14.13 7.45 -8.22
CA LEU A 419 -13.67 7.49 -9.63
C LEU A 419 -12.82 8.74 -9.95
N ALA A 420 -11.89 8.60 -10.90
CA ALA A 420 -10.90 9.62 -11.21
C ALA A 420 -11.50 10.86 -11.89
N ASN A 421 -11.28 12.01 -11.27
CA ASN A 421 -11.79 13.31 -11.69
C ASN A 421 -11.30 13.70 -13.10
N SER A 422 -12.17 14.41 -13.82
CA SER A 422 -11.89 15.00 -15.14
C SER A 422 -11.26 14.01 -16.11
N ALA A 423 -11.88 12.85 -16.33
CA ALA A 423 -11.42 11.85 -17.29
C ALA A 423 -10.01 11.30 -17.01
N ALA A 424 -9.65 11.17 -15.72
CA ALA A 424 -8.30 10.86 -15.22
C ALA A 424 -7.22 11.92 -15.50
N VAL A 425 -7.56 13.11 -16.02
CA VAL A 425 -6.60 14.23 -16.14
C VAL A 425 -6.09 14.65 -14.75
N ARG A 426 -6.96 14.72 -13.73
CA ARG A 426 -6.50 15.01 -12.35
C ARG A 426 -5.71 13.87 -11.71
N TYR A 427 -5.80 12.64 -12.24
CA TYR A 427 -4.89 11.56 -11.82
C TYR A 427 -3.47 11.88 -12.27
N ALA A 428 -3.27 12.21 -13.56
CA ALA A 428 -1.95 12.47 -14.12
C ALA A 428 -1.28 13.77 -13.61
N TRP A 429 -2.08 14.78 -13.22
CA TRP A 429 -1.56 16.07 -12.73
C TRP A 429 -1.35 16.16 -11.21
N ASN A 430 -2.19 15.51 -10.40
CA ASN A 430 -2.13 15.65 -8.94
C ASN A 430 -1.23 14.58 -8.30
N GLU A 431 -0.77 14.86 -7.09
CA GLU A 431 0.13 13.97 -6.34
C GLU A 431 -0.62 13.08 -5.34
N SER A 432 -1.82 13.48 -4.92
CA SER A 432 -2.62 12.84 -3.87
C SER A 432 -3.90 12.19 -4.41
N VAL A 433 -4.20 10.94 -4.01
CA VAL A 433 -5.43 10.19 -4.35
C VAL A 433 -6.70 11.01 -4.06
N LEU A 434 -6.84 11.58 -2.87
CA LEU A 434 -8.05 12.34 -2.49
C LEU A 434 -8.23 13.66 -3.26
N ASP A 435 -7.20 14.13 -4.00
CA ASP A 435 -7.32 15.24 -4.95
C ASP A 435 -7.58 14.75 -6.39
N SER A 436 -7.23 13.51 -6.70
CA SER A 436 -7.39 12.88 -8.03
C SER A 436 -8.76 12.21 -8.24
N PHE A 437 -9.42 11.73 -7.20
CA PHE A 437 -10.70 10.99 -7.27
C PHE A 437 -11.86 11.75 -6.60
N SER A 438 -13.11 11.33 -6.86
CA SER A 438 -14.33 11.77 -6.15
C SER A 438 -15.28 10.59 -6.00
N PHE A 439 -16.07 10.54 -4.91
CA PHE A 439 -17.12 9.52 -4.73
C PHE A 439 -18.43 9.91 -5.44
N TYR A 440 -19.03 8.96 -6.15
CA TYR A 440 -20.25 9.16 -6.95
C TYR A 440 -21.40 8.26 -6.42
N PRO A 441 -22.19 8.70 -5.42
CA PRO A 441 -23.17 7.85 -4.73
C PRO A 441 -24.34 7.33 -5.58
N ASN A 442 -24.46 7.79 -6.84
CA ASN A 442 -25.49 7.36 -7.80
C ASN A 442 -24.95 6.39 -8.87
N GLU A 443 -23.64 6.13 -8.89
CA GLU A 443 -23.00 5.11 -9.73
C GLU A 443 -22.81 3.82 -8.93
N PRO A 444 -22.90 2.64 -9.56
CA PRO A 444 -22.88 1.36 -8.87
C PRO A 444 -21.47 0.95 -8.44
N THR A 445 -21.39 0.06 -7.45
CA THR A 445 -20.20 -0.77 -7.23
C THR A 445 -20.19 -1.88 -8.29
N LEU A 446 -19.11 -2.04 -9.03
CA LEU A 446 -19.00 -2.98 -10.16
C LEU A 446 -18.09 -4.17 -9.82
N PHE A 447 -18.51 -5.38 -10.17
CA PHE A 447 -17.83 -6.65 -9.90
C PHE A 447 -17.51 -7.34 -11.22
N TYR A 448 -16.24 -7.29 -11.66
CA TYR A 448 -15.78 -7.92 -12.89
C TYR A 448 -15.31 -9.35 -12.60
N VAL A 449 -16.03 -10.34 -13.13
CA VAL A 449 -15.72 -11.77 -12.97
C VAL A 449 -14.83 -12.23 -14.11
N ILE A 450 -13.63 -12.69 -13.77
CA ILE A 450 -12.58 -13.07 -14.72
C ILE A 450 -12.25 -14.55 -14.51
N SER A 451 -12.31 -15.36 -15.57
CA SER A 451 -11.85 -16.75 -15.52
C SER A 451 -10.33 -16.81 -15.56
N ARG A 452 -9.73 -17.50 -14.58
CA ARG A 452 -8.28 -17.78 -14.54
C ARG A 452 -7.86 -18.74 -15.66
N ASP A 453 -8.67 -19.77 -15.89
CA ASP A 453 -8.45 -20.81 -16.90
C ASP A 453 -8.66 -20.30 -18.34
N LYS A 454 -9.81 -19.66 -18.62
CA LYS A 454 -10.12 -19.14 -19.96
C LYS A 454 -9.35 -17.85 -20.32
N GLY A 455 -8.69 -17.20 -19.36
CA GLY A 455 -7.95 -15.94 -19.55
C GLY A 455 -8.84 -14.76 -19.96
N GLN A 456 -10.10 -14.73 -19.50
CA GLN A 456 -11.16 -13.87 -20.04
C GLN A 456 -12.04 -13.26 -18.95
N HIS A 457 -12.39 -11.98 -19.13
CA HIS A 457 -13.56 -11.37 -18.47
C HIS A 457 -14.84 -12.03 -19.01
N LEU A 458 -15.65 -12.56 -18.09
CA LEU A 458 -16.87 -13.30 -18.42
C LEU A 458 -18.11 -12.41 -18.34
N VAL A 459 -18.28 -11.70 -17.23
CA VAL A 459 -19.46 -10.90 -16.89
C VAL A 459 -19.12 -9.83 -15.86
N THR A 460 -19.81 -8.69 -15.90
CA THR A 460 -19.77 -7.67 -14.85
C THR A 460 -21.11 -7.61 -14.12
N TYR A 461 -21.11 -7.77 -12.80
CA TYR A 461 -22.28 -7.49 -11.95
C TYR A 461 -22.22 -6.07 -11.37
N ARG A 462 -23.38 -5.55 -10.94
CA ARG A 462 -23.51 -4.29 -10.21
C ARG A 462 -24.11 -4.49 -8.83
N SER A 463 -23.80 -3.61 -7.89
CA SER A 463 -24.52 -3.45 -6.63
C SER A 463 -24.65 -1.98 -6.26
N ASP A 464 -25.32 -1.69 -5.14
CA ASP A 464 -25.45 -0.34 -4.59
C ASP A 464 -24.08 0.32 -4.38
N ALA A 465 -24.06 1.66 -4.35
CA ALA A 465 -22.85 2.42 -4.04
C ALA A 465 -22.35 2.09 -2.62
N CYS A 466 -21.05 1.83 -2.51
CA CYS A 466 -20.32 1.68 -1.26
C CYS A 466 -18.83 1.96 -1.50
N PHE A 467 -18.03 1.98 -0.43
CA PHE A 467 -16.57 2.09 -0.51
C PHE A 467 -15.93 0.96 0.31
N GLY A 468 -14.68 0.60 0.01
CA GLY A 468 -13.96 -0.42 0.78
C GLY A 468 -12.47 -0.46 0.47
N PHE A 469 -11.66 -0.78 1.49
CA PHE A 469 -10.24 -1.07 1.31
C PHE A 469 -10.00 -2.57 1.18
N ASN A 470 -10.48 -3.35 2.16
CA ASN A 470 -10.12 -4.74 2.31
C ASN A 470 -11.24 -5.72 1.90
N HIS A 471 -10.91 -6.54 0.90
CA HIS A 471 -11.55 -7.84 0.70
C HIS A 471 -11.15 -8.79 1.84
N VAL A 472 -12.09 -9.63 2.27
CA VAL A 472 -11.92 -10.64 3.32
C VAL A 472 -11.51 -11.98 2.70
N ASN A 473 -12.40 -12.56 1.90
CA ASN A 473 -12.25 -13.84 1.21
C ASN A 473 -13.24 -13.91 0.04
N ALA A 474 -13.13 -14.91 -0.83
CA ALA A 474 -14.16 -15.26 -1.80
C ALA A 474 -14.12 -16.76 -2.08
N TYR A 475 -15.26 -17.35 -2.48
CA TYR A 475 -15.33 -18.78 -2.77
C TYR A 475 -16.56 -19.13 -3.62
N GLU A 476 -16.50 -20.29 -4.29
CA GLU A 476 -17.57 -20.84 -5.12
C GLU A 476 -18.47 -21.74 -4.26
N ASP A 477 -19.81 -21.64 -4.38
CA ASP A 477 -20.75 -22.44 -3.56
C ASP A 477 -21.16 -23.79 -4.18
N GLY A 478 -20.61 -24.12 -5.35
CA GLY A 478 -20.96 -25.32 -6.12
C GLY A 478 -22.29 -25.24 -6.87
N ARG A 479 -22.99 -24.09 -6.87
CA ARG A 479 -24.27 -23.85 -7.56
C ARG A 479 -24.15 -22.77 -8.65
N ASP A 480 -22.96 -22.65 -9.24
CA ASP A 480 -22.59 -21.59 -10.18
C ASP A 480 -22.71 -20.16 -9.62
N ASN A 481 -22.46 -19.99 -8.31
CA ASN A 481 -22.38 -18.68 -7.66
C ASN A 481 -20.99 -18.45 -7.04
N ILE A 482 -20.53 -17.20 -7.05
CA ILE A 482 -19.33 -16.75 -6.31
C ILE A 482 -19.78 -15.89 -5.13
N ASN A 483 -19.35 -16.26 -3.92
CA ASN A 483 -19.46 -15.44 -2.72
C ASN A 483 -18.21 -14.56 -2.61
N VAL A 484 -18.39 -13.27 -2.33
CA VAL A 484 -17.29 -12.31 -2.14
C VAL A 484 -17.55 -11.50 -0.88
N ASP A 485 -16.66 -11.64 0.11
CA ASP A 485 -16.78 -10.95 1.39
C ASP A 485 -15.87 -9.73 1.43
N ILE A 486 -16.44 -8.56 1.74
CA ILE A 486 -15.75 -7.27 1.70
C ILE A 486 -16.10 -6.46 2.95
N VAL A 487 -15.10 -5.74 3.49
CA VAL A 487 -15.31 -4.69 4.48
C VAL A 487 -15.78 -3.42 3.76
N CYS A 488 -17.06 -3.07 3.94
CA CYS A 488 -17.70 -1.98 3.21
C CYS A 488 -18.12 -0.83 4.12
N TYR A 489 -17.79 0.38 3.68
CA TYR A 489 -18.30 1.65 4.19
C TYR A 489 -19.44 2.15 3.29
N ARG A 490 -20.25 3.07 3.81
CA ARG A 490 -21.33 3.72 3.03
C ARG A 490 -20.78 4.51 1.84
N ASP A 491 -19.67 5.21 2.05
CA ASP A 491 -19.06 6.18 1.16
C ASP A 491 -17.58 6.39 1.56
N ASP A 492 -16.88 7.31 0.90
CA ASP A 492 -15.45 7.56 1.12
C ASP A 492 -15.12 8.34 2.40
N THR A 493 -16.10 8.65 3.27
CA THR A 493 -15.88 9.42 4.52
C THR A 493 -14.69 8.92 5.35
N ILE A 494 -14.53 7.59 5.48
CA ILE A 494 -13.40 7.00 6.21
C ILE A 494 -12.04 7.44 5.64
N ALA A 495 -11.92 7.58 4.32
CA ALA A 495 -10.68 7.94 3.66
C ALA A 495 -10.22 9.37 4.03
N HIS A 496 -11.18 10.27 4.26
CA HIS A 496 -10.93 11.64 4.77
C HIS A 496 -10.67 11.67 6.27
N GLN A 497 -11.30 10.78 7.05
CA GLN A 497 -11.07 10.67 8.51
C GLN A 497 -9.70 10.06 8.87
N LEU A 498 -9.05 9.31 7.98
CA LEU A 498 -7.68 8.81 8.18
C LEU A 498 -6.58 9.86 7.85
N THR A 499 -6.96 11.13 7.72
CA THR A 499 -6.01 12.26 7.65
C THR A 499 -5.32 12.52 8.98
N MET A 500 -4.07 12.99 8.95
CA MET A 500 -3.32 13.37 10.14
C MET A 500 -3.93 14.55 10.90
N GLN A 501 -4.70 15.42 10.24
CA GLN A 501 -5.50 16.42 10.96
C GLN A 501 -6.53 15.74 11.87
N SER A 502 -7.34 14.83 11.33
CA SER A 502 -8.39 14.13 12.07
C SER A 502 -7.84 13.20 13.15
N LEU A 503 -6.79 12.43 12.81
CA LEU A 503 -6.21 11.41 13.69
C LEU A 503 -5.30 11.99 14.80
N ARG A 504 -4.72 13.19 14.63
CA ARG A 504 -4.00 13.89 15.72
C ARG A 504 -4.89 14.83 16.53
N ASN A 505 -6.03 15.27 15.98
CA ASN A 505 -6.98 16.16 16.64
C ASN A 505 -8.37 15.50 16.68
N PRO A 506 -8.55 14.41 17.45
CA PRO A 506 -9.79 13.61 17.45
C PRO A 506 -11.06 14.42 17.74
N ALA A 507 -10.96 15.49 18.53
CA ALA A 507 -12.08 16.40 18.82
C ALA A 507 -12.53 17.28 17.62
N GLU A 508 -11.71 17.40 16.57
CA GLU A 508 -12.06 18.10 15.32
C GLU A 508 -12.57 17.18 14.20
N MET A 509 -12.49 15.86 14.39
CA MET A 509 -12.88 14.85 13.39
C MET A 509 -14.34 15.03 12.96
N LYS A 510 -14.61 14.92 11.65
CA LYS A 510 -15.95 15.10 11.06
C LYS A 510 -16.25 13.99 10.03
N PRO A 511 -17.32 13.18 10.23
CA PRO A 511 -18.12 13.03 11.45
C PRO A 511 -17.27 12.73 12.69
N SER A 512 -17.80 12.97 13.89
CA SER A 512 -17.03 12.85 15.13
C SER A 512 -16.63 11.42 15.50
N ARG A 513 -17.17 10.40 14.84
CA ARG A 513 -16.78 8.99 14.98
C ARG A 513 -16.29 8.48 13.65
N LEU A 514 -15.28 7.61 13.65
CA LEU A 514 -14.88 6.89 12.44
C LEU A 514 -16.11 6.24 11.78
N ALA A 515 -16.22 6.39 10.47
CA ALA A 515 -17.37 5.89 9.72
C ALA A 515 -17.47 4.36 9.92
N PRO A 516 -18.65 3.82 10.32
CA PRO A 516 -18.77 2.40 10.60
C PRO A 516 -18.64 1.58 9.32
N SER A 517 -17.80 0.55 9.37
CA SER A 517 -17.75 -0.50 8.36
C SER A 517 -18.79 -1.58 8.64
N GLU A 518 -19.19 -2.28 7.57
CA GLU A 518 -20.07 -3.44 7.58
C GLU A 518 -19.40 -4.56 6.77
N VAL A 519 -19.30 -5.77 7.32
CA VAL A 519 -18.81 -6.91 6.52
C VAL A 519 -19.97 -7.45 5.68
N ARG A 520 -19.84 -7.38 4.36
CA ARG A 520 -20.89 -7.75 3.39
C ARG A 520 -20.45 -8.95 2.55
N ARG A 521 -21.29 -10.00 2.53
CA ARG A 521 -21.19 -11.12 1.60
C ARG A 521 -22.01 -10.81 0.36
N TYR A 522 -21.35 -10.51 -0.74
CA TYR A 522 -21.94 -10.38 -2.07
C TYR A 522 -22.05 -11.77 -2.71
N VAL A 523 -23.17 -12.03 -3.39
CA VAL A 523 -23.40 -13.26 -4.15
C VAL A 523 -23.59 -12.89 -5.62
N LEU A 524 -22.63 -13.34 -6.43
CA LEU A 524 -22.59 -13.22 -7.88
C LEU A 524 -23.17 -14.51 -8.45
N SER A 525 -24.44 -14.50 -8.86
CA SER A 525 -25.21 -15.72 -9.11
C SER A 525 -25.36 -16.08 -10.58
N SER A 526 -25.39 -17.39 -10.90
CA SER A 526 -25.54 -17.93 -12.26
C SER A 526 -24.46 -17.43 -13.23
N ILE A 527 -23.17 -17.58 -12.87
CA ILE A 527 -22.04 -17.07 -13.66
C ILE A 527 -22.11 -17.48 -15.14
N ASP A 528 -22.37 -18.75 -15.49
CA ASP A 528 -22.38 -19.20 -16.89
C ASP A 528 -23.60 -18.67 -17.68
N GLU A 529 -24.79 -18.58 -17.06
CA GLU A 529 -26.00 -18.02 -17.72
C GLU A 529 -25.87 -16.51 -17.96
N GLU A 530 -25.38 -15.78 -16.96
CA GLU A 530 -25.13 -14.35 -17.06
C GLU A 530 -23.92 -14.05 -17.97
N THR A 531 -22.95 -14.96 -18.10
CA THR A 531 -21.89 -14.87 -19.12
C THR A 531 -22.46 -14.94 -20.54
N ILE A 532 -23.37 -15.89 -20.81
CA ILE A 532 -24.03 -16.01 -22.12
C ILE A 532 -24.83 -14.73 -22.42
N SER A 533 -25.59 -14.24 -21.44
CA SER A 533 -26.39 -13.01 -21.55
C SER A 533 -25.51 -11.77 -21.75
N PHE A 534 -24.39 -11.68 -21.03
CA PHE A 534 -23.42 -10.59 -21.15
C PHE A 534 -22.74 -10.58 -22.53
N MET A 535 -22.30 -11.76 -23.01
CA MET A 535 -21.68 -11.91 -24.34
C MET A 535 -22.66 -11.62 -25.49
N ALA A 536 -23.94 -12.01 -25.38
CA ALA A 536 -24.97 -11.66 -26.35
C ALA A 536 -25.23 -10.14 -26.39
N ASN A 537 -25.29 -9.50 -25.21
CA ASN A 537 -25.52 -8.06 -25.06
C ASN A 537 -24.25 -7.20 -25.21
N ASN A 538 -23.10 -7.79 -25.57
CA ASN A 538 -21.80 -7.09 -25.66
C ASN A 538 -21.70 -6.10 -26.85
N SER A 539 -22.76 -6.03 -27.68
CA SER A 539 -22.98 -4.95 -28.66
C SER A 539 -23.63 -3.70 -28.07
N MET A 540 -24.11 -3.77 -26.83
CA MET A 540 -24.86 -2.73 -26.12
C MET A 540 -24.14 -2.23 -24.86
N PHE A 541 -23.21 -3.01 -24.30
CA PHE A 541 -22.34 -2.52 -23.22
C PHE A 541 -21.33 -1.49 -23.75
N PRO A 542 -21.06 -0.40 -23.01
CA PRO A 542 -20.31 0.71 -23.56
C PRO A 542 -18.81 0.47 -23.46
N THR A 543 -18.20 0.04 -24.55
CA THR A 543 -16.75 0.23 -24.73
C THR A 543 -16.43 1.73 -24.62
N THR A 544 -15.84 2.10 -23.49
CA THR A 544 -15.24 3.41 -23.14
C THR A 544 -16.10 4.69 -23.23
N THR A 545 -17.32 4.66 -23.77
CA THR A 545 -17.93 5.88 -24.33
C THR A 545 -19.16 6.45 -23.58
N SER A 546 -20.06 5.64 -22.98
CA SER A 546 -21.32 6.19 -22.45
C SER A 546 -21.26 6.74 -21.02
N VAL A 547 -20.47 6.12 -20.12
CA VAL A 547 -20.35 6.53 -18.72
C VAL A 547 -19.81 7.97 -18.65
N THR A 548 -18.80 8.24 -19.46
CA THR A 548 -18.04 9.50 -19.45
C THR A 548 -18.61 10.60 -20.33
N SER A 549 -19.29 10.25 -21.44
CA SER A 549 -20.04 11.25 -22.23
C SER A 549 -21.26 11.82 -21.48
N ARG A 550 -21.69 11.18 -20.38
CA ARG A 550 -22.67 11.75 -19.43
C ARG A 550 -22.04 12.46 -18.24
N ILE A 551 -20.84 12.07 -17.80
CA ILE A 551 -20.02 12.92 -16.91
C ILE A 551 -19.76 14.28 -17.56
N SER A 552 -19.56 14.37 -18.88
CA SER A 552 -19.48 15.68 -19.59
C SER A 552 -20.76 16.52 -19.50
N SER A 553 -21.95 15.93 -19.34
CA SER A 553 -23.17 16.73 -19.10
C SER A 553 -23.28 17.31 -17.67
N ILE A 554 -22.58 16.72 -16.69
CA ILE A 554 -22.48 17.28 -15.33
C ILE A 554 -21.72 18.63 -15.34
N TRP A 555 -20.84 18.87 -16.32
CA TRP A 555 -20.19 20.18 -16.52
C TRP A 555 -21.14 21.30 -16.97
N GLY A 556 -22.40 20.97 -17.34
CA GLY A 556 -23.48 21.97 -17.41
C GLY A 556 -23.92 22.44 -16.03
N TYR A 557 -23.99 21.53 -15.05
CA TYR A 557 -24.38 21.79 -13.66
C TYR A 557 -23.34 22.63 -12.89
N VAL A 558 -22.05 22.43 -13.19
CA VAL A 558 -20.94 23.19 -12.58
C VAL A 558 -20.92 24.67 -13.05
N ARG A 559 -21.67 25.04 -14.10
CA ARG A 559 -21.74 26.41 -14.64
C ARG A 559 -22.82 27.29 -13.98
N GLY A 560 -22.87 27.27 -12.65
CA GLY A 560 -23.32 28.42 -11.86
C GLY A 560 -24.81 28.79 -11.89
N SER A 561 -25.71 27.80 -11.91
CA SER A 561 -27.15 28.03 -11.71
C SER A 561 -27.66 27.35 -10.43
N THR A 562 -27.75 28.10 -9.33
CA THR A 562 -28.15 27.61 -8.00
C THR A 562 -29.67 27.31 -7.93
N PRO A 563 -30.11 26.08 -7.66
CA PRO A 563 -31.50 25.79 -7.33
C PRO A 563 -31.81 26.25 -5.89
N GLN A 564 -32.99 26.86 -5.67
CA GLN A 564 -33.52 27.03 -4.32
C GLN A 564 -33.91 25.66 -3.75
N ILE A 565 -33.50 25.37 -2.51
CA ILE A 565 -33.97 24.19 -1.77
C ILE A 565 -35.34 24.54 -1.18
N ASN A 566 -36.39 23.87 -1.66
CA ASN A 566 -37.71 23.85 -1.03
C ASN A 566 -37.95 22.44 -0.48
N ASP A 567 -38.16 22.33 0.83
CA ASP A 567 -38.43 21.05 1.48
C ASP A 567 -39.81 20.50 1.09
N VAL A 568 -39.84 19.35 0.40
CA VAL A 568 -41.04 18.57 0.15
C VAL A 568 -40.72 17.08 0.26
N GLU A 569 -41.25 16.42 1.30
CA GLU A 569 -41.26 14.96 1.38
C GLU A 569 -41.99 14.38 0.17
N SER A 570 -41.32 13.52 -0.61
CA SER A 570 -41.96 12.77 -1.70
C SER A 570 -41.26 11.44 -1.92
N SER A 571 -42.06 10.43 -2.31
CA SER A 571 -41.66 9.02 -2.42
C SER A 571 -40.47 8.78 -3.35
N PRO A 572 -39.69 7.67 -3.16
CA PRO A 572 -38.60 7.33 -4.05
C PRO A 572 -39.07 7.25 -5.51
N ALA A 573 -38.49 8.10 -6.35
CA ALA A 573 -38.72 8.06 -7.79
C ALA A 573 -38.22 6.70 -8.35
N PRO A 574 -38.93 6.09 -9.32
CA PRO A 574 -38.47 4.85 -9.92
C PRO A 574 -37.12 5.08 -10.61
N ALA A 575 -36.17 4.16 -10.40
CA ALA A 575 -34.82 4.27 -10.95
C ALA A 575 -34.86 4.35 -12.48
N ALA A 576 -34.66 5.57 -13.02
CA ALA A 576 -34.57 5.79 -14.45
C ALA A 576 -33.41 4.97 -15.02
N ALA A 577 -33.68 4.13 -16.01
CA ALA A 577 -32.78 3.06 -16.45
C ALA A 577 -31.36 3.56 -16.76
N GLY A 578 -30.44 3.33 -15.82
CA GLY A 578 -29.03 3.71 -15.95
C GLY A 578 -28.33 2.91 -17.05
N TRP A 579 -27.13 3.36 -17.43
CA TRP A 579 -26.29 2.65 -18.41
C TRP A 579 -25.95 1.21 -17.97
N TYR A 580 -25.97 0.97 -16.65
CA TYR A 580 -25.76 -0.31 -15.98
C TYR A 580 -27.04 -1.15 -15.79
N SER A 581 -28.21 -0.70 -16.25
CA SER A 581 -29.49 -1.37 -15.96
C SER A 581 -29.57 -2.82 -16.46
N THR A 582 -28.86 -3.12 -17.56
CA THR A 582 -28.70 -4.46 -18.15
C THR A 582 -27.63 -5.32 -17.50
N LEU A 583 -26.87 -4.82 -16.52
CA LEU A 583 -25.94 -5.63 -15.74
C LEU A 583 -26.70 -6.40 -14.64
N PRO A 584 -26.37 -7.68 -14.41
CA PRO A 584 -26.95 -8.47 -13.31
C PRO A 584 -26.55 -7.93 -11.94
N VAL A 585 -27.36 -8.26 -10.92
CA VAL A 585 -27.22 -7.68 -9.57
C VAL A 585 -26.44 -8.61 -8.66
N ALA A 586 -25.29 -8.13 -8.17
CA ALA A 586 -24.59 -8.71 -7.03
C ALA A 586 -25.40 -8.40 -5.76
N SER A 587 -26.33 -9.29 -5.41
CA SER A 587 -27.08 -9.21 -4.15
C SER A 587 -26.13 -9.38 -2.96
N TYR A 588 -26.44 -8.78 -1.80
CA TYR A 588 -25.59 -8.94 -0.62
C TYR A 588 -26.37 -9.04 0.69
N GLY A 589 -25.74 -9.70 1.65
CA GLY A 589 -26.17 -9.71 3.05
C GLY A 589 -25.02 -9.29 3.97
N LYS A 590 -25.34 -8.56 5.05
CA LYS A 590 -24.38 -8.31 6.13
C LYS A 590 -24.08 -9.64 6.85
N ILE A 591 -22.81 -9.90 7.16
CA ILE A 591 -22.35 -11.12 7.86
C ILE A 591 -21.69 -10.85 9.21
N VAL A 592 -21.34 -9.61 9.53
CA VAL A 592 -20.93 -9.17 10.88
C VAL A 592 -21.53 -7.77 11.14
N GLN A 593 -21.86 -7.44 12.40
CA GLN A 593 -22.57 -6.20 12.76
C GLN A 593 -21.82 -5.16 13.61
N PRO A 594 -20.83 -5.46 14.47
CA PRO A 594 -19.83 -4.44 14.82
C PRO A 594 -18.88 -4.20 13.64
N SER A 595 -18.33 -2.99 13.55
CA SER A 595 -17.37 -2.63 12.51
C SER A 595 -16.03 -3.34 12.70
N ILE A 596 -15.51 -3.87 11.60
CA ILE A 596 -14.22 -4.57 11.50
C ILE A 596 -13.36 -3.91 10.42
N GLU A 597 -12.04 -3.85 10.62
CA GLU A 597 -11.06 -3.64 9.53
C GLU A 597 -9.80 -4.52 9.70
N LEU A 598 -8.90 -4.44 8.73
CA LEU A 598 -7.73 -5.31 8.54
C LEU A 598 -8.11 -6.80 8.64
N PRO A 599 -9.12 -7.24 7.87
CA PRO A 599 -9.69 -8.58 7.98
C PRO A 599 -8.64 -9.65 7.70
N GLN A 600 -8.66 -10.68 8.54
CA GLN A 600 -7.82 -11.86 8.48
C GLN A 600 -8.68 -13.12 8.61
N VAL A 601 -8.30 -14.17 7.91
CA VAL A 601 -8.91 -15.51 7.94
C VAL A 601 -7.78 -16.53 8.00
N ASN A 602 -8.06 -17.76 8.40
CA ASN A 602 -7.05 -18.82 8.30
C ASN A 602 -6.59 -18.93 6.83
N PRO A 603 -5.29 -18.78 6.51
CA PRO A 603 -4.81 -18.76 5.12
C PRO A 603 -5.05 -20.08 4.39
N LEU A 604 -5.28 -21.20 5.09
CA LEU A 604 -5.69 -22.48 4.50
C LEU A 604 -7.13 -22.47 3.95
N TYR A 605 -7.96 -21.52 4.41
CA TYR A 605 -9.37 -21.36 4.03
C TYR A 605 -9.60 -20.18 3.06
N LYS A 606 -8.53 -19.49 2.65
CA LYS A 606 -8.62 -18.54 1.52
C LYS A 606 -9.06 -19.28 0.25
N MET A 607 -9.86 -18.61 -0.58
CA MET A 607 -10.49 -19.15 -1.78
C MET A 607 -11.59 -20.21 -1.52
N HIS A 608 -11.85 -20.55 -0.25
CA HIS A 608 -12.81 -21.60 0.16
C HIS A 608 -13.88 -21.07 1.11
N ASN A 609 -14.96 -21.84 1.29
CA ASN A 609 -15.97 -21.54 2.31
C ASN A 609 -15.33 -21.64 3.70
N TYR A 610 -15.62 -20.67 4.56
CA TYR A 610 -14.94 -20.45 5.84
C TYR A 610 -15.94 -19.91 6.87
N LYS A 611 -15.60 -20.07 8.16
CA LYS A 611 -16.46 -19.78 9.31
C LYS A 611 -15.97 -18.60 10.16
N TYR A 612 -14.67 -18.39 10.27
CA TYR A 612 -14.08 -17.43 11.21
C TYR A 612 -13.38 -16.25 10.53
N LEU A 613 -13.80 -15.05 10.92
CA LEU A 613 -13.21 -13.78 10.53
C LEU A 613 -12.56 -13.10 11.74
N TYR A 614 -11.32 -12.68 11.59
CA TYR A 614 -10.57 -11.91 12.57
C TYR A 614 -10.31 -10.50 12.05
N GLY A 615 -10.13 -9.52 12.94
CA GLY A 615 -9.71 -8.18 12.55
C GLY A 615 -9.71 -7.18 13.70
N LEU A 616 -9.39 -5.94 13.37
CA LEU A 616 -9.50 -4.80 14.28
C LEU A 616 -10.96 -4.42 14.48
N GLY A 617 -11.37 -4.23 15.74
CA GLY A 617 -12.69 -3.79 16.14
C GLY A 617 -12.62 -2.70 17.22
N PHE A 618 -13.74 -2.43 17.87
CA PHE A 618 -13.83 -1.49 18.99
C PHE A 618 -14.23 -2.21 20.28
N SER A 619 -13.66 -1.77 21.40
CA SER A 619 -14.12 -2.09 22.75
C SER A 619 -15.53 -1.55 23.00
N ALA A 620 -16.20 -2.04 24.05
CA ALA A 620 -17.51 -1.53 24.44
C ALA A 620 -17.50 -0.01 24.70
N ALA A 621 -16.41 0.53 25.28
CA ALA A 621 -16.25 1.95 25.52
C ALA A 621 -16.05 2.73 24.21
N SER A 622 -15.09 2.32 23.39
CA SER A 622 -14.73 3.04 22.15
C SER A 622 -15.76 2.91 21.04
N SER A 623 -16.62 1.88 21.06
CA SER A 623 -17.71 1.66 20.08
C SER A 623 -18.74 2.81 20.02
N ILE A 624 -18.82 3.62 21.07
CA ILE A 624 -19.67 4.81 21.16
C ILE A 624 -18.87 6.08 21.47
N GLY A 625 -17.53 6.01 21.38
CA GLY A 625 -16.65 7.14 21.56
C GLY A 625 -16.66 8.09 20.36
N ASP A 626 -16.38 9.36 20.63
CA ASP A 626 -16.09 10.36 19.60
C ASP A 626 -14.55 10.49 19.51
N GLY A 627 -14.02 10.49 18.29
CA GLY A 627 -12.60 10.55 17.99
C GLY A 627 -11.81 9.27 18.24
N THR A 628 -12.46 8.15 18.58
CA THR A 628 -11.81 6.87 18.88
C THR A 628 -11.38 6.12 17.63
N VAL A 629 -10.19 5.49 17.70
CA VAL A 629 -9.70 4.51 16.73
C VAL A 629 -9.94 3.08 17.25
N TRP A 630 -9.72 2.08 16.39
CA TRP A 630 -9.79 0.67 16.78
C TRP A 630 -8.85 0.33 17.94
N ASP A 631 -9.40 -0.26 18.99
CA ASP A 631 -8.74 -0.57 20.27
C ASP A 631 -8.95 -2.03 20.71
N ALA A 632 -9.48 -2.88 19.83
CA ALA A 632 -9.76 -4.29 20.10
C ALA A 632 -9.39 -5.18 18.90
N ILE A 633 -9.09 -6.46 19.18
CA ILE A 633 -9.04 -7.54 18.19
C ILE A 633 -10.30 -8.38 18.38
N VAL A 634 -11.07 -8.61 17.31
CA VAL A 634 -12.32 -9.37 17.37
C VAL A 634 -12.27 -10.63 16.50
N LYS A 635 -12.97 -11.67 16.95
CA LYS A 635 -13.27 -12.89 16.19
C LYS A 635 -14.77 -12.97 15.97
N ALA A 636 -15.19 -13.04 14.72
CA ALA A 636 -16.57 -13.24 14.30
C ALA A 636 -16.77 -14.61 13.65
N ASP A 637 -17.92 -15.21 13.95
CA ASP A 637 -18.44 -16.38 13.26
C ASP A 637 -19.43 -15.91 12.18
N VAL A 638 -19.12 -16.16 10.90
CA VAL A 638 -19.87 -15.62 9.76
C VAL A 638 -21.15 -16.42 9.44
N GLU A 639 -21.32 -17.59 10.05
CA GLU A 639 -22.55 -18.40 9.94
C GLU A 639 -23.62 -17.89 10.92
N THR A 640 -23.22 -17.68 12.19
CA THR A 640 -24.08 -17.09 13.24
C THR A 640 -24.18 -15.56 13.15
N LYS A 641 -23.27 -14.93 12.40
CA LYS A 641 -23.16 -13.48 12.18
C LYS A 641 -22.84 -12.66 13.42
N SER A 642 -22.11 -13.26 14.36
CA SER A 642 -21.84 -12.69 15.68
C SER A 642 -20.33 -12.60 15.95
N VAL A 643 -19.90 -11.59 16.71
CA VAL A 643 -18.61 -11.64 17.39
C VAL A 643 -18.71 -12.68 18.51
N VAL A 644 -17.82 -13.66 18.48
CA VAL A 644 -17.79 -14.80 19.42
C VAL A 644 -16.67 -14.69 20.46
N ALA A 645 -15.64 -13.88 20.18
CA ALA A 645 -14.61 -13.50 21.14
C ALA A 645 -14.03 -12.12 20.79
N SER A 646 -13.50 -11.41 21.79
CA SER A 646 -12.81 -10.13 21.60
C SER A 646 -11.70 -9.94 22.65
N TRP A 647 -10.51 -9.56 22.21
CA TRP A 647 -9.43 -9.08 23.07
C TRP A 647 -9.40 -7.54 23.06
N HIS A 648 -9.23 -6.94 24.23
CA HIS A 648 -9.04 -5.51 24.45
C HIS A 648 -8.29 -5.30 25.77
N GLU A 649 -7.53 -4.20 25.86
CA GLU A 649 -6.83 -3.77 27.06
C GLU A 649 -6.86 -2.24 27.12
N GLU A 650 -6.94 -1.67 28.33
CA GLU A 650 -7.15 -0.23 28.48
C GLU A 650 -5.95 0.56 27.92
N ASN A 651 -6.22 1.65 27.19
CA ASN A 651 -5.18 2.48 26.55
C ASN A 651 -4.26 1.72 25.56
N CYS A 652 -4.70 0.55 25.08
CA CYS A 652 -3.96 -0.29 24.14
C CYS A 652 -4.59 -0.32 22.74
N TYR A 653 -3.78 -0.17 21.70
CA TYR A 653 -4.20 -0.02 20.31
C TYR A 653 -3.49 -1.03 19.41
N PRO A 654 -4.16 -2.13 19.02
CA PRO A 654 -3.59 -3.17 18.17
C PRO A 654 -3.46 -2.71 16.71
N SER A 655 -2.34 -3.06 16.08
CA SER A 655 -2.23 -3.14 14.62
C SER A 655 -2.76 -4.48 14.11
N GLU A 656 -2.66 -4.76 12.80
CA GLU A 656 -3.11 -6.03 12.21
C GLU A 656 -2.76 -7.28 13.05
N ALA A 657 -3.77 -8.12 13.28
CA ALA A 657 -3.65 -9.41 13.96
C ALA A 657 -3.48 -10.54 12.93
N VAL A 658 -2.23 -10.80 12.52
CA VAL A 658 -1.89 -11.79 11.49
C VAL A 658 -2.14 -13.20 12.00
N PHE A 659 -3.00 -13.96 11.32
CA PHE A 659 -3.27 -15.36 11.64
C PHE A 659 -2.12 -16.27 11.16
N ILE A 660 -1.58 -17.06 12.08
CA ILE A 660 -0.57 -18.09 11.81
C ILE A 660 -1.20 -19.46 12.18
N PRO A 661 -1.51 -20.33 11.21
CA PRO A 661 -2.08 -21.65 11.48
C PRO A 661 -1.07 -22.55 12.19
N ARG A 662 -1.56 -23.44 13.06
CA ARG A 662 -0.76 -24.54 13.58
C ARG A 662 -0.39 -25.48 12.41
N PRO A 663 0.87 -25.94 12.29
CA PRO A 663 1.23 -26.95 11.30
C PRO A 663 0.61 -28.31 11.64
N VAL A 664 0.23 -29.04 10.59
CA VAL A 664 -0.14 -30.47 10.67
C VAL A 664 1.07 -31.28 11.16
N GLN A 665 0.90 -32.08 12.20
CA GLN A 665 1.95 -32.91 12.79
C GLN A 665 2.00 -34.32 12.18
N ASP A 666 0.84 -34.95 11.96
CA ASP A 666 0.72 -36.22 11.25
C ASP A 666 -0.61 -36.35 10.47
N ALA A 667 -0.80 -37.45 9.75
CA ALA A 667 -1.93 -37.65 8.84
C ALA A 667 -3.32 -37.78 9.52
N ASN A 668 -3.38 -37.87 10.85
CA ASN A 668 -4.62 -37.95 11.63
C ASN A 668 -4.90 -36.64 12.42
N ASP A 669 -4.10 -35.60 12.21
CA ASP A 669 -4.17 -34.33 12.95
C ASP A 669 -5.27 -33.41 12.37
N GLU A 670 -6.50 -33.56 12.89
CA GLU A 670 -7.68 -32.78 12.49
C GLU A 670 -7.57 -31.30 12.94
N LEU A 671 -6.93 -30.46 12.12
CA LEU A 671 -6.91 -29.01 12.31
C LEU A 671 -8.32 -28.41 12.23
N ARG A 672 -8.69 -27.65 13.26
CA ARG A 672 -9.84 -26.72 13.20
C ARG A 672 -9.48 -25.50 12.37
N GLU A 673 -10.49 -24.82 11.82
CA GLU A 673 -10.29 -23.55 11.12
C GLU A 673 -9.64 -22.48 12.03
N ASP A 674 -9.89 -22.54 13.34
CA ASP A 674 -9.32 -21.66 14.36
C ASP A 674 -8.14 -22.25 15.14
N ASP A 675 -7.49 -23.31 14.62
CA ASP A 675 -6.29 -23.90 15.22
C ASP A 675 -5.01 -23.15 14.78
N GLY A 676 -4.56 -22.22 15.61
CA GLY A 676 -3.43 -21.34 15.34
C GLY A 676 -3.33 -20.20 16.34
N VAL A 677 -2.50 -19.21 16.04
CA VAL A 677 -2.37 -17.97 16.82
C VAL A 677 -2.65 -16.73 15.97
N LEU A 678 -3.07 -15.66 16.62
CA LEU A 678 -2.97 -14.30 16.06
C LEU A 678 -1.71 -13.63 16.62
N VAL A 679 -0.98 -12.91 15.77
CA VAL A 679 0.17 -12.10 16.16
C VAL A 679 -0.04 -10.64 15.74
N SER A 680 0.10 -9.71 16.68
CA SER A 680 -0.09 -8.26 16.46
C SER A 680 0.96 -7.45 17.22
N ILE A 681 1.32 -6.27 16.71
CA ILE A 681 1.98 -5.24 17.53
C ILE A 681 0.89 -4.35 18.14
N VAL A 682 0.91 -4.23 19.45
CA VAL A 682 0.02 -3.35 20.22
C VAL A 682 0.83 -2.14 20.68
N MET A 683 0.30 -0.93 20.46
CA MET A 683 0.79 0.27 21.13
C MET A 683 0.06 0.46 22.46
N ASP A 684 0.83 0.64 23.53
CA ASP A 684 0.35 1.03 24.85
C ASP A 684 0.64 2.53 25.04
N SER A 685 -0.39 3.37 24.95
CA SER A 685 -0.22 4.81 25.07
C SER A 685 0.10 5.24 26.50
N ALA A 686 -0.43 4.54 27.51
CA ALA A 686 -0.25 4.86 28.92
C ALA A 686 1.18 4.58 29.40
N ARG A 687 1.87 3.57 28.86
CA ARG A 687 3.30 3.29 29.07
C ARG A 687 4.20 3.87 27.97
N ALA A 688 3.63 4.60 27.00
CA ALA A 688 4.32 5.18 25.85
C ALA A 688 5.25 4.19 25.11
N THR A 689 4.78 2.96 24.92
CA THR A 689 5.59 1.85 24.41
C THR A 689 4.76 0.89 23.54
N SER A 690 5.34 -0.23 23.12
CA SER A 690 4.64 -1.29 22.40
C SER A 690 5.03 -2.68 22.88
N PHE A 691 4.13 -3.64 22.71
CA PHE A 691 4.39 -5.06 22.92
C PHE A 691 3.92 -5.88 21.71
N LEU A 692 4.62 -6.98 21.43
CA LEU A 692 4.09 -8.03 20.56
C LEU A 692 3.08 -8.85 21.36
N LEU A 693 1.87 -8.98 20.84
CA LEU A 693 0.80 -9.79 21.41
C LEU A 693 0.67 -11.08 20.61
N VAL A 694 0.58 -12.21 21.32
CA VAL A 694 0.23 -13.53 20.75
C VAL A 694 -1.04 -14.01 21.44
N LEU A 695 -2.10 -14.20 20.66
CA LEU A 695 -3.39 -14.74 21.12
C LEU A 695 -3.61 -16.15 20.57
N ASP A 696 -4.27 -17.01 21.35
CA ASP A 696 -4.87 -18.24 20.81
C ASP A 696 -6.01 -17.86 19.87
N ALA A 697 -5.99 -18.33 18.61
CA ALA A 697 -7.01 -17.94 17.64
C ALA A 697 -8.39 -18.57 17.93
N SER A 698 -8.45 -19.62 18.77
CA SER A 698 -9.73 -20.24 19.10
C SER A 698 -10.54 -19.46 20.14
N SER A 699 -9.87 -18.88 21.13
CA SER A 699 -10.47 -18.20 22.30
C SER A 699 -10.22 -16.69 22.37
N LEU A 700 -9.18 -16.18 21.70
CA LEU A 700 -8.56 -14.86 21.92
C LEU A 700 -7.98 -14.64 23.33
N GLU A 701 -7.69 -15.72 24.08
CA GLU A 701 -6.89 -15.62 25.30
C GLU A 701 -5.41 -15.31 25.00
N VAL A 702 -4.76 -14.60 25.92
CA VAL A 702 -3.35 -14.19 25.78
C VAL A 702 -2.43 -15.38 26.01
N VAL A 703 -1.71 -15.79 24.98
CA VAL A 703 -0.71 -16.87 25.03
C VAL A 703 0.66 -16.33 25.44
N ALA A 704 1.03 -15.16 24.90
CA ALA A 704 2.22 -14.43 25.29
C ALA A 704 2.12 -12.92 25.00
N LYS A 705 2.87 -12.13 25.76
CA LYS A 705 3.24 -10.74 25.42
C LYS A 705 4.77 -10.62 25.41
N ALA A 706 5.32 -9.79 24.54
CA ALA A 706 6.75 -9.47 24.54
C ALA A 706 6.97 -7.96 24.41
N GLU A 707 7.53 -7.33 25.45
CA GLU A 707 7.70 -5.87 25.53
C GLU A 707 8.83 -5.40 24.60
N LEU A 708 8.57 -4.47 23.67
CA LEU A 708 9.58 -3.93 22.74
C LEU A 708 10.48 -2.88 23.39
N GLY A 709 10.04 -2.24 24.48
CA GLY A 709 10.75 -1.14 25.13
C GLY A 709 10.77 0.18 24.33
N MET A 710 10.03 0.25 23.22
CA MET A 710 9.88 1.43 22.36
C MET A 710 8.47 1.48 21.77
N LEU A 711 7.98 2.69 21.48
CA LEU A 711 6.71 2.89 20.78
C LEU A 711 6.86 2.59 19.28
N VAL A 712 5.99 1.72 18.78
CA VAL A 712 5.76 1.47 17.36
C VAL A 712 4.41 2.10 16.96
N PRO A 713 4.34 2.94 15.90
CA PRO A 713 3.11 3.58 15.48
C PRO A 713 2.06 2.57 14.99
N ILE A 714 0.77 2.93 15.10
CA ILE A 714 -0.33 2.04 14.69
C ILE A 714 -0.28 1.89 13.17
N SER A 715 -0.42 0.66 12.66
CA SER A 715 -0.33 0.36 11.23
C SER A 715 -1.65 -0.13 10.63
N PHE A 716 -1.99 0.41 9.45
CA PHE A 716 -3.02 -0.11 8.54
C PHE A 716 -2.44 -0.98 7.41
N ALA A 717 -1.13 -1.18 7.38
CA ALA A 717 -0.43 -1.93 6.34
C ALA A 717 -0.34 -3.42 6.66
N ARG A 718 -0.28 -4.25 5.62
CA ARG A 718 -0.45 -5.70 5.72
C ARG A 718 0.90 -6.41 5.99
N GLY A 719 0.94 -7.22 7.05
CA GLY A 719 2.08 -8.00 7.50
C GLY A 719 2.28 -9.32 6.78
N SER A 720 3.29 -10.07 7.21
CA SER A 720 3.62 -11.41 6.70
C SER A 720 4.26 -12.27 7.80
N TYR A 721 4.33 -13.57 7.55
CA TYR A 721 5.05 -14.51 8.42
C TYR A 721 5.67 -15.64 7.59
N LYS A 722 6.64 -16.33 8.18
CA LYS A 722 7.31 -17.50 7.61
C LYS A 722 7.67 -18.48 8.73
N LEU A 723 6.94 -19.59 8.82
CA LEU A 723 7.32 -20.68 9.71
C LEU A 723 8.61 -21.35 9.21
N ARG A 724 9.39 -21.88 10.15
CA ARG A 724 10.58 -22.71 9.89
C ARG A 724 10.22 -24.17 10.16
N SER A 725 10.47 -25.02 9.17
CA SER A 725 10.36 -26.49 9.24
C SER A 725 11.48 -27.09 10.10
#